data_AF-A0A8H5PRQ8-F1
#
_entry.id   AF-A0A8H5PRQ8-F1
#
_cell.length_a   1.000
_cell.length_b   1.000
_cell.length_c   1.000
_cell.angle_alpha   90.00
_cell.angle_beta   90.00
_cell.angle_gamma   90.00
#
_symmetry.space_group_name_H-M   'P 1'
#
loop_
_entity.id
_entity.type
_entity.pdbx_description
1 polymer ?
#
loop_
_entity_poly.entity_id
_entity_poly.type
_entity_poly.pdbx_seq_one_letter_code
_entity_poly.pdbx_strand_id
1 'polypeptide(L)'
;MPTSLYDLIIPTFIKGLQTFDHVLTKAEQYAKEKGLNADEVYPQARLVEDQLPLVFQVQTATRAVQTTIGRLTGVEPTFFEDNEKTIADLHARIQKALEAVKGVKPEDVNSREDVKVELPRPDRTLTLTVKEATLNHGQTNFFFHIVTGYSILRSLGVPIGKGDYLGSFLADVNSTLERSIAAIGAEGLSKLHKVTYECQRIYRSRSLMQSYNLNRADVSAATSGTQNISYEVDYPLLRQRIDRRIQPSHSWGWASPELQPMEFSLVVWTGEGNSACFVKGNNQVYLPRNVTAGCVDAALAANLATEALMMSPGLVERIRRSKGSEEREVNINGIKFPAVYSKLDKLLVVVNSETYLPYIVRSEEQHPIYGNASKDVYLSNYKEVEGVKFPHTIQTIYNSSSQRLNVVLEDFVIDKINATAKLGGNFFDLVLHGQKVNKSEKPPGVPSGLVTDYSTSLLGSPVKNVSVEALKSARPVDLLQVYWLIIDDSHDLGLKQLIIEFETEVIVCDAPPFWSEAVMEWIKKNIGKKVTYVAPSHHHRDHSGGIADYVRAGAKLIIPEMALDYWSSIPGAEFITFNQTHPYVHRDNKVQAWFNWADQAPHAADWTYVMVTERCPDKNSSIFVYEADTWEAGLSVDLGNQQQMRQWLDQLLEDGLPRSATVMPTHGWITPLEQLINITAYPYPDFGISRWRKGAAMCNESSTKKQKDN
;
A
#
# COMPACT_ATOMS: atom_id res chain seq x y z
N MET A 1 9.09 5.28 43.29
CA MET A 1 8.26 5.91 44.34
C MET A 1 7.43 4.82 45.00
N PRO A 2 7.11 4.90 46.30
CA PRO A 2 6.14 3.98 46.91
C PRO A 2 4.77 4.14 46.24
N THR A 3 4.07 3.03 45.98
CA THR A 3 2.71 3.03 45.41
C THR A 3 1.73 3.65 46.40
N SER A 4 0.90 4.60 45.97
CA SER A 4 -0.06 5.27 46.86
C SER A 4 -1.38 4.51 46.99
N LEU A 5 -2.20 4.81 48.01
CA LEU A 5 -3.52 4.19 48.14
C LEU A 5 -4.45 4.52 46.96
N TYR A 6 -4.34 5.74 46.40
CA TYR A 6 -5.02 6.12 45.16
C TYR A 6 -4.70 5.17 43.99
N ASP A 7 -3.41 4.97 43.71
CA ASP A 7 -2.92 4.16 42.59
C ASP A 7 -3.39 2.70 42.68
N LEU A 8 -3.58 2.19 43.91
CA LEU A 8 -4.05 0.84 44.16
C LEU A 8 -5.57 0.68 43.97
N ILE A 9 -6.36 1.69 44.37
CA ILE A 9 -7.81 1.52 44.54
C ILE A 9 -8.62 2.12 43.39
N ILE A 10 -8.34 3.36 43.00
CA ILE A 10 -9.16 4.09 42.02
C ILE A 10 -9.13 3.40 40.65
N PRO A 11 -7.95 3.05 40.07
CA PRO A 11 -7.89 2.28 38.84
C PRO A 11 -8.56 0.90 38.96
N THR A 12 -8.44 0.24 40.11
CA THR A 12 -9.02 -1.09 40.35
C THR A 12 -10.54 -1.07 40.33
N PHE A 13 -11.17 -0.06 40.94
CA PHE A 13 -12.62 0.12 40.91
C PHE A 13 -13.14 0.46 39.52
N ILE A 14 -12.45 1.34 38.79
CA ILE A 14 -12.79 1.65 37.40
C ILE A 14 -12.79 0.37 36.56
N LYS A 15 -11.69 -0.41 36.63
CA LYS A 15 -11.53 -1.66 35.88
C LYS A 15 -12.61 -2.69 36.25
N GLY A 16 -12.93 -2.83 37.54
CA GLY A 16 -13.99 -3.75 37.99
C GLY A 16 -15.40 -3.35 37.55
N LEU A 17 -15.72 -2.05 37.59
CA LEU A 17 -17.01 -1.54 37.11
C LEU A 17 -17.14 -1.74 35.59
N GLN A 18 -16.07 -1.45 34.82
CA GLN A 18 -16.01 -1.72 33.38
C GLN A 18 -16.17 -3.22 33.06
N THR A 19 -15.56 -4.10 33.86
CA THR A 19 -15.79 -5.55 33.75
C THR A 19 -17.25 -5.89 33.97
N PHE A 20 -17.90 -5.31 34.98
CA PHE A 20 -19.31 -5.60 35.27
C PHE A 20 -20.24 -5.12 34.13
N ASP A 21 -19.97 -3.94 33.58
CA ASP A 21 -20.64 -3.39 32.40
C ASP A 21 -20.49 -4.30 31.18
N HIS A 22 -19.26 -4.73 30.88
CA HIS A 22 -18.95 -5.62 29.75
C HIS A 22 -19.70 -6.95 29.81
N VAL A 23 -19.79 -7.58 30.99
CA VAL A 23 -20.48 -8.87 31.13
C VAL A 23 -22.01 -8.72 31.00
N LEU A 24 -22.58 -7.57 31.37
CA LEU A 24 -23.99 -7.25 31.12
C LEU A 24 -24.24 -7.07 29.61
N THR A 25 -23.38 -6.33 28.90
CA THR A 25 -23.48 -6.19 27.44
C THR A 25 -23.41 -7.53 26.72
N LYS A 26 -22.56 -8.46 27.20
CA LYS A 26 -22.50 -9.82 26.67
C LYS A 26 -23.79 -10.61 26.92
N ALA A 27 -24.43 -10.40 28.08
CA ALA A 27 -25.72 -11.01 28.38
C ALA A 27 -26.83 -10.48 27.45
N GLU A 28 -26.88 -9.17 27.19
CA GLU A 28 -27.83 -8.57 26.23
C GLU A 28 -27.65 -9.11 24.81
N GLN A 29 -26.41 -9.17 24.33
CA GLN A 29 -26.08 -9.74 23.02
C GLN A 29 -26.56 -11.20 22.91
N TYR A 30 -26.26 -12.00 23.93
CA TYR A 30 -26.67 -13.40 23.97
C TYR A 30 -28.19 -13.58 24.05
N ALA A 31 -28.89 -12.77 24.85
CA ALA A 31 -30.35 -12.78 24.90
C ALA A 31 -30.96 -12.44 23.53
N LYS A 32 -30.42 -11.42 22.85
CA LYS A 32 -30.84 -11.04 21.50
C LYS A 32 -30.63 -12.18 20.49
N GLU A 33 -29.48 -12.85 20.54
CA GLU A 33 -29.18 -14.03 19.69
C GLU A 33 -30.13 -15.21 19.96
N LYS A 34 -30.58 -15.37 21.21
CA LYS A 34 -31.50 -16.43 21.63
C LYS A 34 -32.98 -16.06 21.56
N GLY A 35 -33.31 -14.83 21.18
CA GLY A 35 -34.68 -14.32 21.18
C GLY A 35 -35.31 -14.23 22.58
N LEU A 36 -34.49 -14.02 23.62
CA LEU A 36 -34.92 -13.87 25.01
C LEU A 36 -35.10 -12.39 25.38
N ASN A 37 -36.02 -12.09 26.31
CA ASN A 37 -36.11 -10.77 26.93
C ASN A 37 -35.10 -10.63 28.08
N ALA A 38 -34.06 -9.82 27.88
CA ALA A 38 -32.99 -9.64 28.85
C ALA A 38 -33.50 -9.09 30.20
N ASP A 39 -34.50 -8.22 30.19
CA ASP A 39 -35.06 -7.57 31.39
C ASP A 39 -35.88 -8.54 32.26
N GLU A 40 -36.43 -9.59 31.66
CA GLU A 40 -37.14 -10.64 32.39
C GLU A 40 -36.17 -11.70 32.93
N VAL A 41 -35.13 -12.03 32.16
CA VAL A 41 -34.26 -13.18 32.45
C VAL A 41 -33.19 -12.85 33.48
N TYR A 42 -32.56 -11.67 33.42
CA TYR A 42 -31.31 -11.43 34.14
C TYR A 42 -31.44 -10.73 35.50
N PRO A 43 -32.18 -9.61 35.67
CA PRO A 43 -32.11 -8.79 36.89
C PRO A 43 -32.43 -9.57 38.17
N GLN A 44 -33.41 -10.47 38.13
CA GLN A 44 -33.85 -11.27 39.29
C GLN A 44 -33.19 -12.65 39.42
N ALA A 45 -32.25 -12.98 38.53
CA ALA A 45 -31.57 -14.27 38.54
C ALA A 45 -30.63 -14.43 39.75
N ARG A 46 -30.47 -15.66 40.23
CA ARG A 46 -29.70 -16.06 41.42
C ARG A 46 -28.91 -17.35 41.13
N LEU A 47 -27.85 -17.63 41.91
CA LEU A 47 -27.18 -18.94 41.85
C LEU A 47 -27.90 -19.99 42.71
N VAL A 48 -28.38 -19.58 43.88
CA VAL A 48 -29.06 -20.42 44.87
C VAL A 48 -30.21 -19.63 45.52
N GLU A 49 -31.18 -20.33 46.13
CA GLU A 49 -32.44 -19.75 46.59
C GLU A 49 -32.27 -18.63 47.64
N ASP A 50 -31.37 -18.80 48.60
CA ASP A 50 -31.11 -17.87 49.70
C ASP A 50 -30.11 -16.75 49.34
N GLN A 51 -29.50 -16.79 48.14
CA GLN A 51 -28.61 -15.74 47.67
C GLN A 51 -29.39 -14.64 46.94
N LEU A 52 -28.97 -13.39 47.15
CA LEU A 52 -29.58 -12.21 46.53
C LEU A 52 -29.30 -12.10 45.01
N PRO A 53 -30.22 -11.50 44.22
CA PRO A 53 -30.22 -11.57 42.77
C PRO A 53 -29.20 -10.65 42.09
N LEU A 54 -29.03 -10.78 40.76
CA LEU A 54 -28.09 -9.97 39.96
C LEU A 54 -28.22 -8.46 40.21
N VAL A 55 -29.45 -7.93 40.26
CA VAL A 55 -29.70 -6.50 40.56
C VAL A 55 -29.05 -6.09 41.88
N PHE A 56 -29.17 -6.93 42.91
CA PHE A 56 -28.55 -6.68 44.21
C PHE A 56 -27.02 -6.72 44.13
N GLN A 57 -26.45 -7.62 43.32
CA GLN A 57 -25.00 -7.68 43.13
C GLN A 57 -24.46 -6.38 42.50
N VAL A 58 -25.14 -5.83 41.50
CA VAL A 58 -24.77 -4.54 40.88
C VAL A 58 -24.95 -3.38 41.87
N GLN A 59 -26.08 -3.35 42.59
CA GLN A 59 -26.36 -2.33 43.60
C GLN A 59 -25.32 -2.30 44.71
N THR A 60 -24.89 -3.47 45.17
CA THR A 60 -23.94 -3.58 46.28
C THR A 60 -22.50 -3.34 45.81
N ALA A 61 -22.12 -3.77 44.60
CA ALA A 61 -20.82 -3.42 44.03
C ALA A 61 -20.65 -1.89 43.89
N THR A 62 -21.65 -1.20 43.33
CA THR A 62 -21.62 0.26 43.19
C THR A 62 -21.69 0.98 44.55
N ARG A 63 -22.49 0.48 45.51
CA ARG A 63 -22.51 0.98 46.89
C ARG A 63 -21.16 0.81 47.60
N ALA A 64 -20.47 -0.30 47.36
CA ALA A 64 -19.13 -0.54 47.92
C ALA A 64 -18.13 0.50 47.41
N VAL A 65 -18.21 0.88 46.12
CA VAL A 65 -17.42 1.99 45.55
C VAL A 65 -17.76 3.31 46.24
N GLN A 66 -19.04 3.68 46.35
CA GLN A 66 -19.47 4.93 47.00
C GLN A 66 -19.00 5.02 48.45
N THR A 67 -19.23 3.95 49.23
CA THR A 67 -18.83 3.86 50.64
C THR A 67 -17.31 3.99 50.79
N THR A 68 -16.56 3.35 49.90
CA THR A 68 -15.10 3.40 49.94
C THR A 68 -14.58 4.79 49.56
N ILE A 69 -15.12 5.42 48.51
CA ILE A 69 -14.78 6.80 48.13
C ILE A 69 -15.07 7.78 49.26
N GLY A 70 -16.22 7.64 49.93
CA GLY A 70 -16.55 8.52 51.05
C GLY A 70 -15.55 8.41 52.21
N ARG A 71 -15.08 7.19 52.51
CA ARG A 71 -14.00 6.98 53.49
C ARG A 71 -12.66 7.55 53.04
N LEU A 72 -12.30 7.30 51.77
CA LEU A 72 -11.04 7.75 51.19
C LEU A 72 -10.94 9.28 51.17
N THR A 73 -12.02 9.98 50.85
CA THR A 73 -12.07 11.44 50.71
C THR A 73 -12.51 12.16 51.99
N GLY A 74 -13.18 11.45 52.90
CA GLY A 74 -13.83 12.03 54.08
C GLY A 74 -15.14 12.76 53.77
N VAL A 75 -15.65 12.66 52.55
CA VAL A 75 -16.94 13.23 52.13
C VAL A 75 -18.03 12.20 52.34
N GLU A 76 -19.16 12.60 52.93
CA GLU A 76 -20.29 11.68 53.09
C GLU A 76 -20.83 11.24 51.71
N PRO A 77 -20.92 9.93 51.44
CA PRO A 77 -21.33 9.44 50.13
C PRO A 77 -22.83 9.63 49.92
N THR A 78 -23.19 10.13 48.75
CA THR A 78 -24.59 10.17 48.30
C THR A 78 -24.93 8.83 47.65
N PHE A 79 -25.70 7.98 48.35
CA PHE A 79 -26.12 6.68 47.83
C PHE A 79 -27.18 6.82 46.74
N PHE A 80 -27.18 5.88 45.79
CA PHE A 80 -28.22 5.80 44.76
C PHE A 80 -29.45 5.07 45.31
N GLU A 81 -30.64 5.47 44.85
CA GLU A 81 -31.87 4.72 45.11
C GLU A 81 -31.81 3.36 44.42
N ASP A 82 -32.31 2.31 45.08
CA ASP A 82 -32.28 0.93 44.58
C ASP A 82 -33.57 0.61 43.79
N ASN A 83 -33.80 1.33 42.68
CA ASN A 83 -35.03 1.27 41.88
C ASN A 83 -34.86 0.61 40.50
N GLU A 84 -33.70 0.02 40.21
CA GLU A 84 -33.39 -0.61 38.92
C GLU A 84 -34.25 -1.85 38.64
N LYS A 85 -34.77 -1.96 37.41
CA LYS A 85 -35.61 -3.09 36.98
C LYS A 85 -35.14 -3.74 35.69
N THR A 86 -34.46 -2.98 34.84
CA THR A 86 -34.01 -3.39 33.51
C THR A 86 -32.49 -3.48 33.44
N ILE A 87 -31.95 -4.17 32.42
CA ILE A 87 -30.51 -4.18 32.16
C ILE A 87 -30.00 -2.78 31.84
N ALA A 88 -30.79 -1.96 31.15
CA ALA A 88 -30.47 -0.56 30.90
C ALA A 88 -30.30 0.25 32.19
N ASP A 89 -31.14 0.00 33.21
CA ASP A 89 -31.01 0.65 34.53
C ASP A 89 -29.70 0.22 35.22
N LEU A 90 -29.32 -1.07 35.11
CA LEU A 90 -28.07 -1.57 35.68
C LEU A 90 -26.85 -0.92 35.01
N HIS A 91 -26.85 -0.77 33.69
CA HIS A 91 -25.83 -0.01 32.96
C HIS A 91 -25.77 1.44 33.45
N ALA A 92 -26.91 2.12 33.55
CA ALA A 92 -26.98 3.51 34.01
C ALA A 92 -26.40 3.67 35.43
N ARG A 93 -26.69 2.73 36.34
CA ARG A 93 -26.13 2.73 37.70
C ARG A 93 -24.61 2.55 37.70
N ILE A 94 -24.09 1.64 36.87
CA ILE A 94 -22.64 1.41 36.75
C ILE A 94 -21.95 2.65 36.19
N GLN A 95 -22.51 3.29 35.16
CA GLN A 95 -21.95 4.53 34.60
C GLN A 95 -21.94 5.67 35.63
N LYS A 96 -23.00 5.83 36.42
CA LYS A 96 -23.04 6.82 37.51
C LYS A 96 -21.96 6.54 38.59
N ALA A 97 -21.69 5.28 38.88
CA ALA A 97 -20.59 4.90 39.78
C ALA A 97 -19.21 5.16 39.15
N LEU A 98 -19.05 4.93 37.84
CA LEU A 98 -17.83 5.23 37.09
C LEU A 98 -17.53 6.74 37.09
N GLU A 99 -18.54 7.59 36.92
CA GLU A 99 -18.40 9.05 37.03
C GLU A 99 -17.94 9.46 38.43
N ALA A 100 -18.57 8.91 39.47
CA ALA A 100 -18.21 9.20 40.86
C ALA A 100 -16.74 8.84 41.18
N VAL A 101 -16.27 7.67 40.74
CA VAL A 101 -14.89 7.23 40.99
C VAL A 101 -13.85 8.00 40.18
N LYS A 102 -14.18 8.40 38.93
CA LYS A 102 -13.30 9.23 38.08
C LYS A 102 -13.13 10.66 38.61
N GLY A 103 -14.08 11.15 39.40
CA GLY A 103 -14.01 12.48 40.02
C GLY A 103 -13.05 12.57 41.21
N VAL A 104 -12.54 11.44 41.72
CA VAL A 104 -11.64 11.40 42.89
C VAL A 104 -10.22 11.81 42.49
N LYS A 105 -9.61 12.71 43.27
CA LYS A 105 -8.24 13.19 43.03
C LYS A 105 -7.22 12.50 43.94
N PRO A 106 -5.96 12.33 43.50
CA PRO A 106 -4.91 11.73 44.32
C PRO A 106 -4.71 12.42 45.68
N GLU A 107 -4.78 13.75 45.73
CA GLU A 107 -4.59 14.54 46.96
C GLU A 107 -5.65 14.26 48.04
N ASP A 108 -6.89 13.96 47.64
CA ASP A 108 -8.01 13.70 48.56
C ASP A 108 -7.88 12.34 49.26
N VAL A 109 -7.19 11.39 48.60
CA VAL A 109 -7.05 9.99 49.05
C VAL A 109 -5.78 9.79 49.86
N ASN A 110 -4.64 10.22 49.32
CA ASN A 110 -3.32 9.89 49.86
C ASN A 110 -3.02 10.63 51.19
N SER A 111 -3.82 11.62 51.57
CA SER A 111 -3.67 12.37 52.83
C SER A 111 -4.42 11.75 54.01
N ARG A 112 -5.19 10.67 53.78
CA ARG A 112 -6.14 10.13 54.77
C ARG A 112 -5.91 8.66 55.14
N GLU A 113 -4.85 8.03 54.63
CA GLU A 113 -4.65 6.57 54.74
C GLU A 113 -4.76 6.04 56.19
N ASP A 114 -4.23 6.80 57.16
CA ASP A 114 -4.18 6.41 58.58
C ASP A 114 -5.36 6.93 59.43
N VAL A 115 -6.27 7.71 58.85
CA VAL A 115 -7.45 8.24 59.55
C VAL A 115 -8.33 7.09 60.01
N LYS A 116 -8.86 7.16 61.24
CA LYS A 116 -9.77 6.13 61.77
C LYS A 116 -11.20 6.34 61.28
N VAL A 117 -11.83 5.26 60.84
CA VAL A 117 -13.23 5.19 60.43
C VAL A 117 -13.93 4.01 61.12
N GLU A 118 -15.23 4.19 61.36
CA GLU A 118 -16.08 3.14 61.94
C GLU A 118 -16.71 2.27 60.84
N LEU A 119 -16.60 0.96 61.01
CA LEU A 119 -17.26 -0.04 60.19
C LEU A 119 -18.29 -0.78 61.06
N PRO A 120 -19.57 -0.37 61.01
CA PRO A 120 -20.62 -1.06 61.76
C PRO A 120 -20.85 -2.46 61.19
N ARG A 121 -20.92 -3.46 62.07
CA ARG A 121 -21.39 -4.83 61.78
C ARG A 121 -22.62 -5.12 62.63
N PRO A 122 -23.42 -6.14 62.28
CA PRO A 122 -24.62 -6.50 63.05
C PRO A 122 -24.36 -6.77 64.54
N ASP A 123 -23.17 -7.24 64.89
CA ASP A 123 -22.77 -7.65 66.24
C ASP A 123 -21.86 -6.64 66.97
N ARG A 124 -21.12 -5.80 66.24
CA ARG A 124 -20.16 -4.82 66.81
C ARG A 124 -19.74 -3.75 65.80
N THR A 125 -19.19 -2.64 66.26
CA THR A 125 -18.51 -1.66 65.40
C THR A 125 -16.99 -1.87 65.45
N LEU A 126 -16.34 -1.96 64.28
CA LEU A 126 -14.89 -2.03 64.18
C LEU A 126 -14.32 -0.65 63.86
N THR A 127 -13.30 -0.21 64.59
CA THR A 127 -12.54 1.02 64.28
C THR A 127 -11.28 0.66 63.51
N LEU A 128 -11.23 1.02 62.23
CA LEU A 128 -10.14 0.69 61.30
C LEU A 128 -9.51 1.96 60.75
N THR A 129 -8.27 1.92 60.26
CA THR A 129 -7.77 2.97 59.38
C THR A 129 -8.54 2.99 58.06
N VAL A 130 -8.57 4.12 57.35
CA VAL A 130 -9.15 4.23 56.00
C VAL A 130 -8.51 3.20 55.08
N LYS A 131 -7.19 3.02 55.15
CA LYS A 131 -6.45 2.01 54.39
C LYS A 131 -6.95 0.60 54.68
N GLU A 132 -7.08 0.20 55.95
CA GLU A 132 -7.59 -1.12 56.33
C GLU A 132 -9.04 -1.32 55.92
N ALA A 133 -9.91 -0.33 56.14
CA ALA A 133 -11.32 -0.39 55.75
C ALA A 133 -11.49 -0.49 54.22
N THR A 134 -10.57 0.12 53.47
CA THR A 134 -10.58 0.10 52.01
C THR A 134 -10.08 -1.23 51.47
N LEU A 135 -8.88 -1.67 51.87
CA LEU A 135 -8.25 -2.88 51.33
C LEU A 135 -8.93 -4.16 51.83
N ASN A 136 -9.28 -4.23 53.13
CA ASN A 136 -9.74 -5.47 53.74
C ASN A 136 -11.27 -5.65 53.66
N HIS A 137 -12.02 -4.59 53.39
CA HIS A 137 -13.48 -4.64 53.31
C HIS A 137 -14.03 -4.05 52.01
N GLY A 138 -13.73 -2.79 51.68
CA GLY A 138 -14.27 -2.14 50.48
C GLY A 138 -13.94 -2.91 49.20
N GLN A 139 -12.65 -3.17 48.99
CA GLN A 139 -12.14 -3.85 47.80
C GLN A 139 -12.55 -5.33 47.73
N THR A 140 -12.45 -6.05 48.85
CA THR A 140 -12.83 -7.47 48.91
C THR A 140 -14.33 -7.67 48.65
N ASN A 141 -15.18 -6.83 49.24
CA ASN A 141 -16.62 -6.89 49.02
C ASN A 141 -16.99 -6.52 47.58
N PHE A 142 -16.34 -5.50 47.02
CA PHE A 142 -16.53 -5.11 45.61
C PHE A 142 -16.26 -6.28 44.64
N PHE A 143 -15.12 -6.96 44.78
CA PHE A 143 -14.79 -8.11 43.94
C PHE A 143 -15.76 -9.27 44.11
N PHE A 144 -16.21 -9.54 45.34
CA PHE A 144 -17.18 -10.60 45.61
C PHE A 144 -18.47 -10.40 44.83
N HIS A 145 -19.00 -9.17 44.81
CA HIS A 145 -20.24 -8.87 44.09
C HIS A 145 -20.07 -8.90 42.56
N ILE A 146 -18.92 -8.46 42.03
CA ILE A 146 -18.64 -8.57 40.59
C ILE A 146 -18.57 -10.04 40.16
N VAL A 147 -17.77 -10.87 40.86
CA VAL A 147 -17.62 -12.28 40.49
C VAL A 147 -18.93 -13.06 40.68
N THR A 148 -19.73 -12.69 41.67
CA THR A 148 -21.08 -13.26 41.85
C THR A 148 -21.99 -12.90 40.69
N GLY A 149 -22.04 -11.63 40.27
CA GLY A 149 -22.82 -11.20 39.10
C GLY A 149 -22.38 -11.89 37.81
N TYR A 150 -21.07 -11.97 37.57
CA TYR A 150 -20.48 -12.76 36.49
C TYR A 150 -20.95 -14.23 36.56
N SER A 151 -20.94 -14.83 37.74
CA SER A 151 -21.29 -16.24 37.91
C SER A 151 -22.78 -16.50 37.67
N ILE A 152 -23.67 -15.60 38.10
CA ILE A 152 -25.12 -15.67 37.82
C ILE A 152 -25.37 -15.65 36.31
N LEU A 153 -24.74 -14.72 35.59
CA LEU A 153 -24.88 -14.65 34.12
C LEU A 153 -24.32 -15.92 33.45
N ARG A 154 -23.17 -16.40 33.93
CA ARG A 154 -22.54 -17.61 33.39
C ARG A 154 -23.39 -18.86 33.63
N SER A 155 -24.05 -18.99 34.77
CA SER A 155 -24.95 -20.13 35.06
C SER A 155 -26.19 -20.15 34.17
N LEU A 156 -26.60 -18.99 33.63
CA LEU A 156 -27.67 -18.88 32.63
C LEU A 156 -27.22 -19.14 31.19
N GLY A 157 -25.98 -19.59 30.99
CA GLY A 157 -25.46 -19.97 29.68
C GLY A 157 -24.88 -18.82 28.87
N VAL A 158 -24.76 -17.61 29.43
CA VAL A 158 -24.10 -16.48 28.75
C VAL A 158 -22.64 -16.88 28.42
N PRO A 159 -22.15 -16.67 27.18
CA PRO A 159 -20.84 -17.12 26.72
C PRO A 159 -19.68 -16.21 27.21
N ILE A 160 -19.61 -15.99 28.52
CA ILE A 160 -18.54 -15.24 29.20
C ILE A 160 -17.52 -16.18 29.86
N GLY A 161 -16.25 -15.79 29.88
CA GLY A 161 -15.14 -16.54 30.46
C GLY A 161 -14.21 -15.69 31.32
N LYS A 162 -13.13 -16.31 31.81
CA LYS A 162 -12.09 -15.61 32.60
C LYS A 162 -11.50 -14.38 31.88
N GLY A 163 -11.42 -14.43 30.54
CA GLY A 163 -10.98 -13.32 29.71
C GLY A 163 -11.91 -12.10 29.76
N ASP A 164 -13.22 -12.31 29.90
CA ASP A 164 -14.19 -11.22 30.07
C ASP A 164 -14.09 -10.59 31.46
N TYR A 165 -13.80 -11.39 32.48
CA TYR A 165 -13.57 -10.89 33.85
C TYR A 165 -12.26 -10.10 33.95
N LEU A 166 -11.14 -10.68 33.50
CA LEU A 166 -9.80 -10.09 33.63
C LEU A 166 -9.48 -9.04 32.56
N GLY A 167 -10.27 -8.95 31.48
CA GLY A 167 -10.00 -8.10 30.32
C GLY A 167 -9.66 -6.66 30.71
N SER A 168 -10.52 -6.00 31.48
CA SER A 168 -10.28 -4.62 31.95
C SER A 168 -9.12 -4.52 32.94
N PHE A 169 -8.85 -5.56 33.73
CA PHE A 169 -7.74 -5.56 34.70
C PHE A 169 -6.38 -5.64 34.02
N LEU A 170 -6.28 -6.45 32.96
CA LEU A 170 -5.08 -6.68 32.17
C LEU A 170 -4.95 -5.72 30.99
N ALA A 171 -6.01 -4.98 30.65
CA ALA A 171 -5.95 -3.92 29.66
C ALA A 171 -4.93 -2.88 30.11
N ASP A 172 -3.88 -2.71 29.31
CA ASP A 172 -2.96 -1.61 29.46
C ASP A 172 -3.63 -0.35 28.92
N VAL A 173 -4.29 0.38 29.81
CA VAL A 173 -4.91 1.69 29.52
C VAL A 173 -3.88 2.73 29.07
N ASN A 174 -2.58 2.45 29.26
CA ASN A 174 -1.48 3.26 28.74
C ASN A 174 -0.91 2.72 27.41
N SER A 175 -1.50 1.69 26.82
CA SER A 175 -1.10 1.24 25.48
C SER A 175 -1.29 2.36 24.45
N THR A 176 -0.45 2.38 23.42
CA THR A 176 -0.57 3.37 22.34
C THR A 176 -1.91 3.22 21.63
N LEU A 177 -2.37 1.99 21.46
CA LEU A 177 -3.64 1.70 20.80
C LEU A 177 -4.83 2.34 21.54
N GLU A 178 -4.98 2.09 22.85
CA GLU A 178 -6.11 2.63 23.61
C GLU A 178 -6.05 4.16 23.73
N ARG A 179 -4.85 4.73 23.89
CA ARG A 179 -4.66 6.20 23.86
C ARG A 179 -5.05 6.79 22.51
N SER A 180 -4.73 6.11 21.40
CA SER A 180 -5.12 6.57 20.07
C SER A 180 -6.63 6.53 19.85
N ILE A 181 -7.30 5.48 20.30
CA ILE A 181 -8.76 5.36 20.24
C ILE A 181 -9.44 6.45 21.07
N ALA A 182 -8.93 6.71 22.28
CA ALA A 182 -9.42 7.79 23.12
C ALA A 182 -9.22 9.17 22.45
N ALA A 183 -8.05 9.41 21.84
CA ALA A 183 -7.74 10.67 21.17
C ALA A 183 -8.60 10.93 19.93
N ILE A 184 -8.93 9.88 19.18
CA ILE A 184 -9.83 9.94 18.02
C ILE A 184 -11.28 10.17 18.48
N GLY A 185 -11.73 9.50 19.54
CA GLY A 185 -13.11 9.56 20.03
C GLY A 185 -13.76 8.18 20.08
N ALA A 186 -13.53 7.46 21.18
CA ALA A 186 -13.88 6.05 21.34
C ALA A 186 -15.36 5.73 21.11
N GLU A 187 -16.25 6.55 21.67
CA GLU A 187 -17.71 6.36 21.55
C GLU A 187 -18.17 6.51 20.10
N GLY A 188 -17.73 7.58 19.42
CA GLY A 188 -18.06 7.82 18.01
C GLY A 188 -17.50 6.73 17.11
N LEU A 189 -16.24 6.30 17.34
CA LEU A 189 -15.63 5.18 16.60
C LEU A 189 -16.43 3.88 16.73
N SER A 190 -16.97 3.57 17.92
CA SER A 190 -17.74 2.35 18.13
C SER A 190 -19.07 2.32 17.37
N LYS A 191 -19.62 3.50 17.07
CA LYS A 191 -20.89 3.71 16.34
C LYS A 191 -20.68 3.96 14.85
N LEU A 192 -19.43 4.11 14.41
CA LEU A 192 -19.07 4.37 13.04
C LEU A 192 -19.37 3.14 12.19
N HIS A 193 -20.19 3.32 11.16
CA HIS A 193 -20.58 2.24 10.26
C HIS A 193 -20.42 2.64 8.79
N LYS A 194 -20.96 3.81 8.40
CA LYS A 194 -20.85 4.33 7.03
C LYS A 194 -20.29 5.73 7.03
N VAL A 195 -19.22 5.96 6.28
CA VAL A 195 -18.54 7.26 6.21
C VAL A 195 -18.27 7.63 4.77
N THR A 196 -18.45 8.89 4.41
CA THR A 196 -18.01 9.41 3.11
C THR A 196 -17.09 10.60 3.31
N TYR A 197 -15.91 10.53 2.70
CA TYR A 197 -14.98 11.64 2.52
C TYR A 197 -15.28 12.31 1.18
N GLU A 198 -15.70 13.57 1.21
CA GLU A 198 -15.88 14.38 0.00
C GLU A 198 -14.60 15.20 -0.23
N CYS A 199 -13.92 14.96 -1.35
CA CYS A 199 -12.67 15.63 -1.73
C CYS A 199 -12.90 16.39 -3.05
N GLN A 200 -13.30 17.65 -2.92
CA GLN A 200 -13.65 18.55 -4.02
C GLN A 200 -12.46 19.40 -4.49
N ARG A 201 -11.37 19.42 -3.71
CA ARG A 201 -10.09 20.02 -4.09
C ARG A 201 -9.15 19.03 -4.79
N ILE A 202 -8.13 19.62 -5.41
CA ILE A 202 -7.14 19.00 -6.29
C ILE A 202 -6.63 17.66 -5.74
N TYR A 203 -7.01 16.57 -6.41
CA TYR A 203 -6.31 15.28 -6.36
C TYR A 203 -5.12 15.32 -7.34
N ARG A 204 -3.93 15.05 -6.84
CA ARG A 204 -2.72 14.87 -7.65
C ARG A 204 -2.16 13.48 -7.43
N SER A 205 -1.65 12.88 -8.49
CA SER A 205 -0.87 11.65 -8.39
C SER A 205 0.33 11.63 -9.31
N ARG A 206 1.32 10.83 -8.94
CA ARG A 206 2.54 10.57 -9.71
C ARG A 206 2.74 9.08 -9.90
N SER A 207 3.50 8.73 -10.93
CA SER A 207 3.89 7.37 -11.18
C SER A 207 5.33 7.12 -10.75
N LEU A 208 5.59 5.93 -10.21
CA LEU A 208 6.95 5.39 -10.05
C LEU A 208 7.51 4.84 -11.37
N MET A 209 6.62 4.32 -12.22
CA MET A 209 6.93 3.53 -13.40
C MET A 209 7.51 4.36 -14.56
N GLN A 210 7.02 5.58 -14.74
CA GLN A 210 7.29 6.48 -15.87
C GLN A 210 8.20 7.63 -15.46
N SER A 211 9.02 7.39 -14.44
CA SER A 211 9.99 8.36 -14.00
C SER A 211 11.00 8.62 -15.12
N TYR A 212 11.25 9.87 -15.52
CA TYR A 212 12.31 10.16 -16.50
C TYR A 212 13.67 10.36 -15.83
N ASN A 213 13.65 10.61 -14.53
CA ASN A 213 14.81 10.62 -13.67
C ASN A 213 14.89 9.31 -12.87
N LEU A 214 16.09 8.75 -12.74
CA LEU A 214 16.30 7.48 -12.04
C LEU A 214 15.89 7.48 -10.55
N ASN A 215 15.96 8.62 -9.89
CA ASN A 215 15.87 8.72 -8.43
C ASN A 215 14.74 9.63 -7.90
N ARG A 216 13.78 10.02 -8.75
CA ARG A 216 12.62 10.82 -8.33
C ARG A 216 11.43 10.60 -9.26
N ALA A 217 10.26 10.34 -8.71
CA ALA A 217 9.02 10.37 -9.47
C ALA A 217 8.73 11.82 -9.92
N ASP A 218 8.92 12.11 -11.21
CA ASP A 218 8.76 13.42 -11.83
C ASP A 218 7.55 13.49 -12.78
N VAL A 219 7.07 12.35 -13.27
CA VAL A 219 5.88 12.28 -14.11
C VAL A 219 4.59 12.26 -13.29
N SER A 220 3.73 13.23 -13.58
CA SER A 220 2.38 13.28 -13.03
C SER A 220 1.48 12.28 -13.77
N ALA A 221 0.72 11.49 -13.03
CA ALA A 221 -0.33 10.64 -13.60
C ALA A 221 -1.63 11.43 -13.73
N ALA A 222 -2.11 12.01 -12.63
CA ALA A 222 -3.21 12.98 -12.59
C ALA A 222 -2.73 14.34 -12.07
N THR A 223 -3.04 15.41 -12.80
CA THR A 223 -2.63 16.79 -12.46
C THR A 223 -3.66 17.52 -11.60
N SER A 224 -4.93 17.10 -11.72
CA SER A 224 -6.04 17.58 -10.91
C SER A 224 -7.19 16.58 -10.93
N GLY A 225 -8.16 16.77 -10.05
CA GLY A 225 -9.34 15.92 -9.97
C GLY A 225 -10.11 16.14 -8.68
N THR A 226 -11.20 15.38 -8.54
CA THR A 226 -12.06 15.30 -7.37
C THR A 226 -12.34 13.83 -7.05
N GLN A 227 -12.58 13.52 -5.78
CA GLN A 227 -12.98 12.17 -5.40
C GLN A 227 -13.90 12.16 -4.19
N ASN A 228 -14.84 11.22 -4.17
CA ASN A 228 -15.54 10.83 -2.96
C ASN A 228 -15.11 9.42 -2.58
N ILE A 229 -14.71 9.23 -1.32
CA ILE A 229 -14.32 7.93 -0.78
C ILE A 229 -15.34 7.55 0.29
N SER A 230 -16.15 6.55 0.00
CA SER A 230 -17.15 6.02 0.92
C SER A 230 -16.69 4.69 1.50
N TYR A 231 -16.98 4.47 2.78
CA TYR A 231 -16.65 3.26 3.52
C TYR A 231 -17.90 2.67 4.18
N GLU A 232 -17.95 1.35 4.24
CA GLU A 232 -18.71 0.55 5.21
C GLU A 232 -17.70 -0.20 6.07
N VAL A 233 -17.61 0.17 7.35
CA VAL A 233 -16.61 -0.31 8.33
C VAL A 233 -17.20 -1.39 9.24
N ASP A 234 -17.38 -2.60 8.71
CA ASP A 234 -17.99 -3.72 9.41
C ASP A 234 -17.00 -4.83 9.74
N TYR A 235 -16.35 -4.79 10.90
CA TYR A 235 -15.40 -5.85 11.29
C TYR A 235 -16.00 -7.28 11.17
N PRO A 236 -15.34 -8.24 10.49
CA PRO A 236 -13.95 -8.19 9.98
C PRO A 236 -13.84 -7.73 8.51
N LEU A 237 -14.90 -7.26 7.89
CA LEU A 237 -14.95 -6.82 6.50
C LEU A 237 -14.80 -5.29 6.41
N LEU A 238 -14.37 -4.83 5.24
CA LEU A 238 -14.39 -3.42 4.88
C LEU A 238 -14.80 -3.35 3.42
N ARG A 239 -15.74 -2.47 3.12
CA ARG A 239 -16.08 -2.11 1.76
C ARG A 239 -15.76 -0.65 1.55
N GLN A 240 -15.10 -0.36 0.46
CA GLN A 240 -14.79 1.00 0.03
C GLN A 240 -15.36 1.21 -1.36
N ARG A 241 -15.83 2.42 -1.63
CA ARG A 241 -16.14 2.89 -2.97
C ARG A 241 -15.46 4.23 -3.19
N ILE A 242 -14.77 4.35 -4.32
CA ILE A 242 -14.11 5.57 -4.75
C ILE A 242 -14.80 6.03 -6.03
N ASP A 243 -15.54 7.13 -5.95
CA ASP A 243 -16.07 7.84 -7.12
C ASP A 243 -15.10 8.97 -7.45
N ARG A 244 -14.36 8.85 -8.56
CA ARG A 244 -13.23 9.73 -8.88
C ARG A 244 -13.37 10.32 -10.28
N ARG A 245 -13.04 11.61 -10.39
CA ARG A 245 -12.83 12.32 -11.64
C ARG A 245 -11.39 12.84 -11.66
N ILE A 246 -10.60 12.47 -12.65
CA ILE A 246 -9.20 12.93 -12.79
C ILE A 246 -8.99 13.60 -14.15
N GLN A 247 -8.10 14.59 -14.17
CA GLN A 247 -7.48 15.09 -15.39
C GLN A 247 -6.10 14.42 -15.51
N PRO A 248 -5.91 13.50 -16.46
CA PRO A 248 -4.59 12.93 -16.73
C PRO A 248 -3.59 14.02 -17.11
N SER A 249 -2.31 13.78 -16.83
CA SER A 249 -1.21 14.62 -17.34
C SER A 249 -1.17 14.62 -18.86
N HIS A 250 -0.69 15.72 -19.45
CA HIS A 250 -0.40 15.80 -20.89
C HIS A 250 0.63 14.76 -21.35
N SER A 251 1.43 14.23 -20.42
CA SER A 251 2.33 13.09 -20.64
C SER A 251 1.65 11.89 -21.27
N TRP A 252 0.32 11.73 -21.13
CA TRP A 252 -0.45 10.63 -21.71
C TRP A 252 -1.07 10.96 -23.09
N GLY A 253 -0.66 12.06 -23.73
CA GLY A 253 -1.28 12.56 -24.97
C GLY A 253 -1.20 11.56 -26.11
N TRP A 254 -0.14 10.77 -26.14
CA TRP A 254 0.06 9.67 -27.09
C TRP A 254 -0.95 8.53 -26.93
N ALA A 255 -1.42 8.26 -25.72
CA ALA A 255 -2.44 7.25 -25.48
C ALA A 255 -3.83 7.72 -25.96
N SER A 256 -4.10 9.03 -25.93
CA SER A 256 -5.33 9.62 -26.47
C SER A 256 -5.12 11.06 -26.95
N PRO A 257 -5.27 11.34 -28.26
CA PRO A 257 -5.01 12.67 -28.83
C PRO A 257 -5.86 13.81 -28.25
N GLU A 258 -6.98 13.47 -27.61
CA GLU A 258 -7.76 14.38 -26.79
C GLU A 258 -7.81 13.83 -25.36
N LEU A 259 -6.81 14.17 -24.54
CA LEU A 259 -6.78 13.82 -23.12
C LEU A 259 -7.86 14.54 -22.33
N GLN A 260 -9.05 13.94 -22.35
CA GLN A 260 -10.21 14.40 -21.63
C GLN A 260 -10.23 13.83 -20.19
N PRO A 261 -10.92 14.49 -19.26
CA PRO A 261 -11.06 13.97 -17.89
C PRO A 261 -11.61 12.54 -17.83
N MET A 262 -11.05 11.68 -16.99
CA MET A 262 -11.54 10.32 -16.75
C MET A 262 -12.45 10.31 -15.52
N GLU A 263 -13.60 9.65 -15.63
CA GLU A 263 -14.56 9.49 -14.53
C GLU A 263 -14.83 8.01 -14.29
N PHE A 264 -14.64 7.55 -13.05
CA PHE A 264 -14.85 6.16 -12.70
C PHE A 264 -15.34 5.97 -11.27
N SER A 265 -15.94 4.81 -11.04
CA SER A 265 -16.33 4.32 -9.72
C SER A 265 -15.67 2.98 -9.48
N LEU A 266 -14.80 2.90 -8.48
CA LEU A 266 -14.08 1.69 -8.07
C LEU A 266 -14.62 1.20 -6.72
N VAL A 267 -15.02 -0.06 -6.63
CA VAL A 267 -15.45 -0.69 -5.38
C VAL A 267 -14.41 -1.72 -4.96
N VAL A 268 -14.02 -1.69 -3.68
CA VAL A 268 -13.00 -2.57 -3.08
C VAL A 268 -13.58 -3.28 -1.86
N TRP A 269 -13.40 -4.59 -1.79
CA TRP A 269 -13.81 -5.44 -0.67
C TRP A 269 -12.58 -6.10 -0.04
N THR A 270 -12.52 -6.08 1.30
CA THR A 270 -11.46 -6.75 2.08
C THR A 270 -12.05 -7.88 2.93
N GLY A 271 -11.29 -8.96 3.17
CA GLY A 271 -11.69 -10.05 4.06
C GLY A 271 -11.16 -11.42 3.61
N GLU A 272 -11.97 -12.47 3.78
CA GLU A 272 -11.70 -13.78 3.15
C GLU A 272 -11.82 -13.65 1.62
N GLY A 273 -10.72 -13.29 0.97
CA GLY A 273 -10.60 -12.97 -0.45
C GLY A 273 -10.86 -11.49 -0.74
N ASN A 274 -9.82 -10.79 -1.21
CA ASN A 274 -9.91 -9.40 -1.65
C ASN A 274 -10.50 -9.32 -3.06
N SER A 275 -11.25 -8.27 -3.35
CA SER A 275 -11.81 -8.05 -4.69
C SER A 275 -11.93 -6.55 -4.95
N ALA A 276 -11.68 -6.14 -6.19
CA ALA A 276 -11.86 -4.77 -6.61
C ALA A 276 -12.40 -4.71 -8.03
N CYS A 277 -13.41 -3.88 -8.27
CA CYS A 277 -14.02 -3.75 -9.59
C CYS A 277 -14.38 -2.30 -9.90
N PHE A 278 -14.04 -1.87 -11.10
CA PHE A 278 -14.62 -0.67 -11.69
C PHE A 278 -16.08 -0.98 -12.03
N VAL A 279 -17.01 -0.37 -11.31
CA VAL A 279 -18.46 -0.52 -11.51
C VAL A 279 -19.04 0.56 -12.43
N LYS A 280 -18.25 1.58 -12.74
CA LYS A 280 -18.53 2.60 -13.75
C LYS A 280 -17.20 3.10 -14.31
N GLY A 281 -17.09 3.16 -15.64
CA GLY A 281 -15.91 3.72 -16.31
C GLY A 281 -14.63 2.95 -16.01
N ASN A 282 -13.49 3.59 -16.24
CA ASN A 282 -12.17 3.03 -16.00
C ASN A 282 -11.13 4.15 -15.81
N ASN A 283 -9.94 3.78 -15.39
CA ASN A 283 -8.80 4.70 -15.24
C ASN A 283 -7.61 4.28 -16.13
N GLN A 284 -7.87 3.54 -17.22
CA GLN A 284 -6.86 2.98 -18.11
C GLN A 284 -6.78 3.85 -19.37
N VAL A 285 -5.63 4.46 -19.63
CA VAL A 285 -5.52 5.45 -20.71
C VAL A 285 -5.76 4.89 -22.11
N TYR A 286 -5.62 3.57 -22.29
CA TYR A 286 -5.87 2.88 -23.57
C TYR A 286 -7.29 2.35 -23.73
N LEU A 287 -8.10 2.30 -22.66
CA LEU A 287 -9.47 1.83 -22.76
C LEU A 287 -10.41 2.97 -23.17
N PRO A 288 -11.41 2.71 -24.04
CA PRO A 288 -12.43 3.70 -24.34
C PRO A 288 -13.14 4.18 -23.06
N ARG A 289 -13.36 5.49 -22.93
CA ARG A 289 -13.93 6.08 -21.70
C ARG A 289 -15.35 5.63 -21.36
N ASN A 290 -16.12 5.20 -22.37
CA ASN A 290 -17.47 4.68 -22.19
C ASN A 290 -17.48 3.20 -21.74
N VAL A 291 -16.32 2.55 -21.65
CA VAL A 291 -16.19 1.17 -21.20
C VAL A 291 -15.98 1.14 -19.69
N THR A 292 -16.76 0.30 -19.01
CA THR A 292 -16.50 -0.07 -17.62
C THR A 292 -15.51 -1.23 -17.60
N ALA A 293 -14.32 -1.03 -17.03
CA ALA A 293 -13.24 -2.03 -17.07
C ALA A 293 -13.55 -3.32 -16.30
N GLY A 294 -14.45 -3.25 -15.32
CA GLY A 294 -14.82 -4.40 -14.51
C GLY A 294 -13.80 -4.76 -13.43
N CYS A 295 -13.72 -6.04 -13.08
CA CYS A 295 -12.90 -6.52 -11.97
C CYS A 295 -11.43 -6.64 -12.34
N VAL A 296 -10.55 -6.20 -11.44
CA VAL A 296 -9.11 -6.30 -11.59
C VAL A 296 -8.59 -7.68 -11.16
N ASP A 297 -7.36 -8.01 -11.53
CA ASP A 297 -6.71 -9.24 -11.10
C ASP A 297 -6.45 -9.28 -9.59
N ALA A 298 -6.20 -10.47 -9.05
CA ALA A 298 -6.05 -10.69 -7.62
C ALA A 298 -4.86 -9.95 -6.98
N ALA A 299 -3.78 -9.71 -7.73
CA ALA A 299 -2.64 -8.95 -7.22
C ALA A 299 -2.98 -7.47 -7.04
N LEU A 300 -3.62 -6.86 -8.04
CA LEU A 300 -4.09 -5.47 -7.93
C LEU A 300 -5.20 -5.33 -6.87
N ALA A 301 -6.15 -6.27 -6.80
CA ALA A 301 -7.20 -6.27 -5.79
C ALA A 301 -6.64 -6.31 -4.36
N ALA A 302 -5.60 -7.11 -4.11
CA ALA A 302 -4.94 -7.16 -2.81
C ALA A 302 -4.20 -5.85 -2.46
N ASN A 303 -3.57 -5.20 -3.45
CA ASN A 303 -2.93 -3.90 -3.24
C ASN A 303 -3.97 -2.81 -2.91
N LEU A 304 -5.05 -2.72 -3.69
CA LEU A 304 -6.15 -1.78 -3.46
C LEU A 304 -6.86 -2.03 -2.12
N ALA A 305 -7.03 -3.28 -1.70
CA ALA A 305 -7.56 -3.62 -0.38
C ALA A 305 -6.66 -3.11 0.76
N THR A 306 -5.35 -3.20 0.58
CA THR A 306 -4.37 -2.65 1.54
C THR A 306 -4.51 -1.13 1.62
N GLU A 307 -4.57 -0.44 0.48
CA GLU A 307 -4.75 1.02 0.41
C GLU A 307 -6.09 1.47 1.02
N ALA A 308 -7.16 0.70 0.81
CA ALA A 308 -8.46 0.94 1.43
C ALA A 308 -8.41 0.83 2.96
N LEU A 309 -7.66 -0.15 3.50
CA LEU A 309 -7.45 -0.28 4.95
C LEU A 309 -6.59 0.86 5.51
N MET A 310 -5.53 1.27 4.79
CA MET A 310 -4.63 2.33 5.22
C MET A 310 -5.35 3.68 5.42
N MET A 311 -6.36 3.97 4.61
CA MET A 311 -7.17 5.19 4.71
C MET A 311 -8.49 5.01 5.48
N SER A 312 -8.74 3.82 6.03
CA SER A 312 -9.99 3.51 6.70
C SER A 312 -10.16 4.29 8.00
N PRO A 313 -11.30 4.96 8.24
CA PRO A 313 -11.57 5.60 9.52
C PRO A 313 -11.75 4.61 10.67
N GLY A 314 -12.03 3.34 10.37
CA GLY A 314 -12.23 2.27 11.35
C GLY A 314 -10.98 1.44 11.62
N LEU A 315 -9.81 1.78 11.06
CA LEU A 315 -8.61 0.93 11.14
C LEU A 315 -8.19 0.66 12.59
N VAL A 316 -8.10 1.68 13.43
CA VAL A 316 -7.63 1.53 14.81
C VAL A 316 -8.61 0.67 15.63
N GLU A 317 -9.91 0.85 15.43
CA GLU A 317 -10.94 0.04 16.07
C GLU A 317 -10.92 -1.41 15.59
N ARG A 318 -10.68 -1.63 14.29
CA ARG A 318 -10.46 -2.96 13.71
C ARG A 318 -9.25 -3.65 14.37
N ILE A 319 -8.14 -2.95 14.53
CA ILE A 319 -6.93 -3.47 15.17
C ILE A 319 -7.26 -3.89 16.62
N ARG A 320 -7.95 -3.03 17.38
CA ARG A 320 -8.40 -3.35 18.74
C ARG A 320 -9.27 -4.61 18.78
N ARG A 321 -10.26 -4.73 17.91
CA ARG A 321 -11.18 -5.88 17.85
C ARG A 321 -10.48 -7.19 17.45
N SER A 322 -9.44 -7.11 16.62
CA SER A 322 -8.68 -8.29 16.18
C SER A 322 -7.88 -8.97 17.29
N LYS A 323 -7.55 -8.23 18.37
CA LYS A 323 -6.68 -8.68 19.48
C LYS A 323 -5.29 -9.18 19.02
N GLY A 324 -4.88 -8.84 17.80
CA GLY A 324 -3.66 -9.31 17.14
C GLY A 324 -2.68 -8.18 16.85
N SER A 325 -2.45 -7.28 17.81
CA SER A 325 -1.53 -6.15 17.66
C SER A 325 -0.24 -6.29 18.47
N GLU A 326 0.77 -5.51 18.08
CA GLU A 326 2.04 -5.39 18.79
C GLU A 326 2.42 -3.91 18.91
N GLU A 327 2.80 -3.48 20.10
CA GLU A 327 3.34 -2.14 20.34
C GLU A 327 4.78 -2.07 19.83
N ARG A 328 5.11 -1.00 19.10
CA ARG A 328 6.45 -0.76 18.53
C ARG A 328 6.85 0.69 18.76
N GLU A 329 8.15 0.93 18.70
CA GLU A 329 8.71 2.27 18.53
C GLU A 329 9.34 2.33 17.14
N VAL A 330 9.06 3.40 16.40
CA VAL A 330 9.69 3.64 15.10
C VAL A 330 10.45 4.95 15.09
N ASN A 331 11.60 4.95 14.44
CA ASN A 331 12.38 6.15 14.21
C ASN A 331 12.06 6.69 12.81
N ILE A 332 11.61 7.94 12.75
CA ILE A 332 11.35 8.66 11.50
C ILE A 332 12.14 9.96 11.57
N ASN A 333 13.14 10.10 10.69
CA ASN A 333 14.03 11.27 10.62
C ASN A 333 14.69 11.64 11.96
N GLY A 334 15.09 10.64 12.76
CA GLY A 334 15.72 10.83 14.07
C GLY A 334 14.72 11.00 15.22
N ILE A 335 13.42 11.09 14.95
CA ILE A 335 12.37 11.25 15.95
C ILE A 335 11.72 9.89 16.23
N LYS A 336 11.61 9.54 17.51
CA LYS A 336 10.94 8.31 17.96
C LYS A 336 9.44 8.54 18.09
N PHE A 337 8.66 7.68 17.45
CA PHE A 337 7.22 7.66 17.54
C PHE A 337 6.71 6.32 18.09
N PRO A 338 5.70 6.34 18.97
CA PRO A 338 4.98 5.13 19.32
C PRO A 338 4.17 4.64 18.12
N ALA A 339 4.05 3.33 17.96
CA ALA A 339 3.33 2.73 16.85
C ALA A 339 2.68 1.41 17.25
N VAL A 340 1.61 1.04 16.53
CA VAL A 340 0.90 -0.21 16.72
C VAL A 340 0.94 -1.00 15.41
N TYR A 341 1.51 -2.20 15.44
CA TYR A 341 1.55 -3.10 14.31
C TYR A 341 0.38 -4.08 14.36
N SER A 342 -0.44 -4.10 13.30
CA SER A 342 -1.50 -5.09 13.10
C SER A 342 -0.93 -6.35 12.46
N LYS A 343 -0.95 -7.48 13.19
CA LYS A 343 -0.52 -8.78 12.62
C LYS A 343 -1.49 -9.30 11.57
N LEU A 344 -2.79 -8.97 11.72
CA LEU A 344 -3.84 -9.36 10.80
C LEU A 344 -3.67 -8.65 9.45
N ASP A 345 -3.56 -7.32 9.49
CA ASP A 345 -3.56 -6.48 8.29
C ASP A 345 -2.14 -6.25 7.73
N LYS A 346 -1.10 -6.59 8.51
CA LYS A 346 0.31 -6.31 8.20
C LYS A 346 0.58 -4.81 7.97
N LEU A 347 -0.13 -3.98 8.73
CA LEU A 347 -0.02 -2.52 8.70
C LEU A 347 0.54 -2.00 10.01
N LEU A 348 1.37 -0.97 9.93
CA LEU A 348 1.87 -0.24 11.08
C LEU A 348 1.16 1.12 11.18
N VAL A 349 0.52 1.38 12.31
CA VAL A 349 -0.07 2.68 12.63
C VAL A 349 0.88 3.44 13.55
N VAL A 350 1.59 4.42 13.01
CA VAL A 350 2.44 5.34 13.77
C VAL A 350 1.57 6.45 14.35
N VAL A 351 1.77 6.77 15.62
CA VAL A 351 0.93 7.68 16.38
C VAL A 351 1.74 8.90 16.79
N ASN A 352 1.13 10.09 16.72
CA ASN A 352 1.76 11.31 17.18
C ASN A 352 1.94 11.26 18.72
N SER A 353 3.16 11.48 19.21
CA SER A 353 3.51 11.30 20.62
C SER A 353 2.80 12.26 21.59
N GLU A 354 2.30 13.40 21.10
CA GLU A 354 1.63 14.41 21.93
C GLU A 354 0.11 14.27 21.89
N THR A 355 -0.44 14.17 20.67
CA THR A 355 -1.90 14.15 20.46
C THR A 355 -2.50 12.75 20.50
N TYR A 356 -1.66 11.71 20.37
CA TYR A 356 -2.05 10.32 20.19
C TYR A 356 -2.93 10.02 18.96
N LEU A 357 -3.10 10.99 18.04
CA LEU A 357 -3.78 10.74 16.78
C LEU A 357 -2.89 9.94 15.83
N PRO A 358 -3.45 9.04 15.00
CA PRO A 358 -2.71 8.41 13.92
C PRO A 358 -2.00 9.47 13.07
N TYR A 359 -0.73 9.24 12.80
CA TYR A 359 0.10 10.18 12.06
C TYR A 359 0.51 9.59 10.71
N ILE A 360 0.92 8.32 10.71
CA ILE A 360 1.27 7.58 9.50
C ILE A 360 0.64 6.19 9.58
N VAL A 361 0.04 5.73 8.49
CA VAL A 361 -0.27 4.31 8.29
C VAL A 361 0.67 3.76 7.22
N ARG A 362 1.47 2.76 7.58
CA ARG A 362 2.55 2.22 6.75
C ARG A 362 2.26 0.78 6.35
N SER A 363 2.47 0.48 5.06
CA SER A 363 2.68 -0.87 4.56
C SER A 363 4.14 -1.04 4.14
N GLU A 364 4.72 -2.19 4.47
CA GLU A 364 6.06 -2.57 4.00
C GLU A 364 5.94 -3.39 2.72
N GLU A 365 6.76 -3.06 1.72
CA GLU A 365 6.73 -3.64 0.39
C GLU A 365 8.12 -4.08 -0.05
N GLN A 366 8.14 -5.01 -1.01
CA GLN A 366 9.33 -5.44 -1.71
C GLN A 366 9.17 -5.09 -3.18
N HIS A 367 10.19 -4.49 -3.76
CA HIS A 367 10.27 -4.16 -5.18
C HIS A 367 11.50 -4.81 -5.80
N PRO A 368 11.40 -5.46 -6.99
CA PRO A 368 12.55 -6.11 -7.63
C PRO A 368 13.75 -5.18 -7.87
N ILE A 369 13.47 -3.93 -8.21
CA ILE A 369 14.48 -2.87 -8.42
C ILE A 369 14.69 -2.04 -7.14
N TYR A 370 13.64 -1.41 -6.59
CA TYR A 370 13.77 -0.53 -5.42
C TYR A 370 14.05 -1.25 -4.08
N GLY A 371 14.10 -2.59 -4.05
CA GLY A 371 14.36 -3.36 -2.82
C GLY A 371 13.27 -3.19 -1.76
N ASN A 372 13.68 -3.13 -0.48
CA ASN A 372 12.78 -2.86 0.63
C ASN A 372 12.22 -1.43 0.52
N ALA A 373 10.91 -1.31 0.54
CA ALA A 373 10.21 -0.03 0.46
C ALA A 373 9.09 0.07 1.51
N SER A 374 8.69 1.29 1.83
CA SER A 374 7.48 1.57 2.61
C SER A 374 6.55 2.47 1.81
N LYS A 375 5.26 2.17 1.85
CA LYS A 375 4.19 3.05 1.39
C LYS A 375 3.50 3.62 2.63
N ASP A 376 3.65 4.92 2.83
CA ASP A 376 3.23 5.65 4.02
C ASP A 376 2.08 6.59 3.67
N VAL A 377 0.93 6.40 4.30
CA VAL A 377 -0.18 7.36 4.26
C VAL A 377 -0.06 8.29 5.46
N TYR A 378 0.34 9.53 5.20
CA TYR A 378 0.41 10.60 6.17
C TYR A 378 -0.98 11.19 6.41
N LEU A 379 -1.35 11.31 7.68
CA LEU A 379 -2.64 11.79 8.15
C LEU A 379 -2.42 13.07 8.96
N SER A 380 -3.04 14.17 8.54
CA SER A 380 -2.87 15.46 9.21
C SER A 380 -4.11 16.35 9.14
N ASN A 381 -4.07 17.49 9.84
CA ASN A 381 -5.15 18.46 9.91
C ASN A 381 -6.47 17.87 10.44
N TYR A 382 -6.39 17.16 11.56
CA TYR A 382 -7.54 16.51 12.17
C TYR A 382 -8.64 17.49 12.57
N LYS A 383 -9.90 17.15 12.29
CA LYS A 383 -11.09 17.88 12.77
C LYS A 383 -12.13 16.91 13.29
N GLU A 384 -12.89 17.35 14.28
CA GLU A 384 -13.94 16.56 14.91
C GLU A 384 -15.25 16.64 14.10
N VAL A 385 -15.86 15.48 13.87
CA VAL A 385 -17.17 15.31 13.24
C VAL A 385 -17.91 14.22 14.01
N GLU A 386 -19.08 14.55 14.59
CA GLU A 386 -19.91 13.60 15.35
C GLU A 386 -19.14 12.85 16.46
N GLY A 387 -18.23 13.54 17.16
CA GLY A 387 -17.42 12.97 18.25
C GLY A 387 -16.25 12.09 17.80
N VAL A 388 -15.91 12.10 16.51
CA VAL A 388 -14.74 11.41 15.94
C VAL A 388 -13.83 12.41 15.25
N LYS A 389 -12.53 12.36 15.52
CA LYS A 389 -11.52 13.18 14.83
C LYS A 389 -11.03 12.47 13.58
N PHE A 390 -11.20 13.14 12.43
CA PHE A 390 -10.77 12.63 11.13
C PHE A 390 -9.69 13.52 10.52
N PRO A 391 -8.68 12.93 9.84
CA PRO A 391 -7.70 13.69 9.10
C PRO A 391 -8.36 14.42 7.93
N HIS A 392 -7.87 15.60 7.57
CA HIS A 392 -8.33 16.33 6.39
C HIS A 392 -7.28 16.40 5.29
N THR A 393 -6.00 16.20 5.58
CA THR A 393 -4.94 16.17 4.55
C THR A 393 -4.33 14.79 4.51
N ILE A 394 -4.30 14.20 3.31
CA ILE A 394 -3.81 12.86 3.04
C ILE A 394 -2.69 12.95 2.02
N GLN A 395 -1.52 12.41 2.36
CA GLN A 395 -0.40 12.26 1.44
C GLN A 395 0.10 10.83 1.47
N THR A 396 0.19 10.19 0.31
CA THR A 396 0.78 8.86 0.16
C THR A 396 2.22 9.04 -0.32
N ILE A 397 3.18 8.59 0.48
CA ILE A 397 4.61 8.70 0.20
C ILE A 397 5.18 7.29 0.02
N TYR A 398 5.91 7.08 -1.08
CA TYR A 398 6.69 5.87 -1.31
C TYR A 398 8.15 6.12 -1.01
N ASN A 399 8.71 5.32 -0.12
CA ASN A 399 10.09 5.44 0.32
C ASN A 399 10.84 4.14 0.10
N SER A 400 12.04 4.22 -0.47
CA SER A 400 12.98 3.10 -0.55
C SER A 400 14.35 3.57 -0.08
N SER A 401 14.91 2.89 0.92
CA SER A 401 16.26 3.16 1.40
C SER A 401 17.32 2.75 0.37
N SER A 402 17.06 1.68 -0.40
CA SER A 402 18.01 1.17 -1.39
C SER A 402 18.23 2.15 -2.54
N GLN A 403 17.19 2.90 -2.91
CA GLN A 403 17.24 3.88 -4.01
C GLN A 403 17.18 5.34 -3.54
N ARG A 404 17.21 5.59 -2.21
CA ARG A 404 17.01 6.92 -1.61
C ARG A 404 15.75 7.63 -2.16
N LEU A 405 14.73 6.85 -2.49
CA LEU A 405 13.44 7.36 -2.96
C LEU A 405 12.65 7.90 -1.77
N ASN A 406 12.05 9.07 -1.93
CA ASN A 406 11.09 9.64 -0.99
C ASN A 406 10.11 10.50 -1.79
N VAL A 407 9.09 9.86 -2.37
CA VAL A 407 8.25 10.47 -3.41
C VAL A 407 6.78 10.49 -2.99
N VAL A 408 6.12 11.63 -3.22
CA VAL A 408 4.67 11.77 -3.03
C VAL A 408 3.96 11.15 -4.23
N LEU A 409 3.26 10.04 -4.01
CA LEU A 409 2.46 9.34 -5.01
C LEU A 409 1.05 9.89 -5.13
N GLU A 410 0.44 10.28 -4.01
CA GLU A 410 -0.88 10.90 -3.99
C GLU A 410 -0.91 12.03 -2.96
N ASP A 411 -1.63 13.10 -3.29
CA ASP A 411 -1.89 14.24 -2.40
C ASP A 411 -3.30 14.76 -2.64
N PHE A 412 -4.13 14.76 -1.58
CA PHE A 412 -5.47 15.32 -1.63
C PHE A 412 -5.95 15.79 -0.26
N VAL A 413 -7.02 16.58 -0.29
CA VAL A 413 -7.66 17.14 0.90
C VAL A 413 -9.11 16.68 0.97
N ILE A 414 -9.52 16.20 2.13
CA ILE A 414 -10.91 15.90 2.47
C ILE A 414 -11.55 17.23 2.87
N ASP A 415 -12.55 17.66 2.12
CA ASP A 415 -13.23 18.93 2.34
C ASP A 415 -14.38 18.79 3.33
N LYS A 416 -15.08 17.66 3.27
CA LYS A 416 -16.23 17.36 4.10
C LYS A 416 -16.31 15.88 4.41
N ILE A 417 -16.80 15.58 5.60
CA ILE A 417 -17.00 14.20 6.08
C ILE A 417 -18.46 14.03 6.43
N ASN A 418 -19.04 12.92 5.97
CA ASN A 418 -20.41 12.53 6.27
C ASN A 418 -20.40 11.14 6.92
N ALA A 419 -20.53 11.10 8.26
CA ALA A 419 -20.48 9.88 9.06
C ALA A 419 -21.87 9.23 9.30
N THR A 420 -22.94 9.84 8.78
CA THR A 420 -24.34 9.38 8.90
C THR A 420 -25.02 9.17 7.55
N ALA A 421 -24.24 9.13 6.46
CA ALA A 421 -24.76 9.01 5.11
C ALA A 421 -25.64 7.75 4.94
N LYS A 422 -26.90 7.95 4.52
CA LYS A 422 -27.77 6.86 4.06
C LYS A 422 -27.30 6.41 2.68
N LEU A 423 -26.33 5.50 2.66
CA LEU A 423 -25.90 4.83 1.43
C LEU A 423 -26.89 3.69 1.10
N GLY A 424 -27.31 3.60 -0.16
CA GLY A 424 -28.22 2.56 -0.63
C GLY A 424 -27.69 1.15 -0.38
N GLY A 425 -28.58 0.16 -0.28
CA GLY A 425 -28.20 -1.22 0.06
C GLY A 425 -27.23 -1.88 -0.93
N ASN A 426 -27.27 -1.48 -2.20
CA ASN A 426 -26.41 -1.97 -3.28
C ASN A 426 -25.21 -1.05 -3.59
N PHE A 427 -24.96 -0.03 -2.75
CA PHE A 427 -23.99 1.02 -3.06
C PHE A 427 -22.55 0.50 -3.20
N PHE A 428 -22.22 -0.57 -2.47
CA PHE A 428 -20.94 -1.27 -2.48
C PHE A 428 -20.99 -2.60 -3.24
N ASP A 429 -22.02 -2.88 -4.03
CA ASP A 429 -22.09 -4.14 -4.76
C ASP A 429 -21.05 -4.17 -5.88
N LEU A 430 -20.33 -5.30 -5.97
CA LEU A 430 -19.44 -5.59 -7.09
C LEU A 430 -20.27 -6.11 -8.27
N VAL A 431 -21.01 -5.24 -8.97
CA VAL A 431 -21.89 -5.66 -10.07
C VAL A 431 -21.18 -5.54 -11.42
N LEU A 432 -21.00 -6.67 -12.09
CA LEU A 432 -20.97 -6.78 -13.55
C LEU A 432 -22.12 -7.69 -13.97
N HIS A 433 -23.21 -7.11 -14.48
CA HIS A 433 -24.28 -7.84 -15.18
C HIS A 433 -24.80 -9.12 -14.48
N GLY A 434 -24.91 -9.14 -13.14
CA GLY A 434 -25.48 -10.28 -12.39
C GLY A 434 -24.56 -11.49 -12.22
N GLN A 435 -23.27 -11.40 -12.54
CA GLN A 435 -22.30 -12.48 -12.27
C GLN A 435 -21.67 -12.34 -10.88
N LYS A 436 -21.49 -13.46 -10.17
CA LYS A 436 -20.73 -13.52 -8.92
C LYS A 436 -19.26 -13.23 -9.24
N VAL A 437 -18.67 -12.25 -8.55
CA VAL A 437 -17.23 -11.99 -8.61
C VAL A 437 -16.50 -13.12 -7.90
N ASN A 438 -15.62 -13.81 -8.63
CA ASN A 438 -14.77 -14.84 -8.04
C ASN A 438 -13.70 -14.18 -7.18
N LYS A 439 -13.70 -14.53 -5.90
CA LYS A 439 -12.62 -14.18 -4.99
C LYS A 439 -11.38 -14.96 -5.40
N SER A 440 -10.23 -14.31 -5.44
CA SER A 440 -8.97 -14.96 -5.79
C SER A 440 -7.86 -14.41 -4.93
N GLU A 441 -6.94 -15.28 -4.52
CA GLU A 441 -5.77 -14.88 -3.75
C GLU A 441 -4.70 -14.30 -4.68
N LYS A 442 -3.92 -13.37 -4.13
CA LYS A 442 -2.78 -12.80 -4.83
C LYS A 442 -1.83 -13.94 -5.25
N PRO A 443 -1.41 -14.02 -6.52
CA PRO A 443 -0.50 -15.06 -6.96
C PRO A 443 0.80 -15.06 -6.15
N PRO A 444 1.33 -16.24 -5.77
CA PRO A 444 2.58 -16.33 -5.02
C PRO A 444 3.73 -15.73 -5.83
N GLY A 445 4.70 -15.12 -5.15
CA GLY A 445 5.90 -14.56 -5.79
C GLY A 445 5.74 -13.18 -6.42
N VAL A 446 4.52 -12.63 -6.56
CA VAL A 446 4.32 -11.26 -7.08
C VAL A 446 4.60 -10.24 -5.98
N PRO A 447 5.67 -9.41 -6.06
CA PRO A 447 5.98 -8.44 -5.02
C PRO A 447 4.96 -7.29 -5.00
N SER A 448 4.53 -6.84 -3.81
CA SER A 448 3.56 -5.73 -3.72
C SER A 448 4.11 -4.42 -4.28
N GLY A 449 5.41 -4.16 -4.12
CA GLY A 449 6.05 -2.97 -4.68
C GLY A 449 5.93 -2.92 -6.20
N LEU A 450 6.09 -4.06 -6.87
CA LEU A 450 5.89 -4.16 -8.31
C LEU A 450 4.45 -3.81 -8.72
N VAL A 451 3.46 -4.13 -7.87
CA VAL A 451 2.04 -3.81 -8.10
C VAL A 451 1.75 -2.34 -7.87
N THR A 452 2.29 -1.77 -6.78
CA THR A 452 2.21 -0.33 -6.50
C THR A 452 2.80 0.46 -7.66
N ASP A 453 3.99 0.09 -8.15
CA ASP A 453 4.72 0.76 -9.22
C ASP A 453 3.85 1.01 -10.46
N TYR A 454 3.21 -0.04 -11.00
CA TYR A 454 2.36 0.12 -12.18
C TYR A 454 0.96 0.67 -11.87
N SER A 455 0.38 0.38 -10.70
CA SER A 455 -1.01 0.82 -10.43
C SER A 455 -1.15 2.33 -10.33
N THR A 456 -0.06 3.03 -9.98
CA THR A 456 -0.01 4.49 -9.91
C THR A 456 0.06 5.20 -11.28
N SER A 457 0.31 4.47 -12.37
CA SER A 457 0.58 5.06 -13.69
C SER A 457 -0.62 5.20 -14.61
N LEU A 458 -1.82 4.74 -14.22
CA LEU A 458 -2.98 4.64 -15.14
C LEU A 458 -2.76 3.67 -16.33
N LEU A 459 -1.66 2.89 -16.34
CA LEU A 459 -1.38 1.83 -17.32
C LEU A 459 -1.54 0.41 -16.73
N GLY A 460 -2.38 0.28 -15.70
CA GLY A 460 -2.43 -0.93 -14.91
C GLY A 460 -2.79 -2.17 -15.73
N SER A 461 -1.80 -3.02 -15.97
CA SER A 461 -1.95 -4.27 -16.70
C SER A 461 -2.08 -5.45 -15.74
N PRO A 462 -2.87 -6.48 -16.07
CA PRO A 462 -2.98 -7.66 -15.23
C PRO A 462 -1.64 -8.39 -15.14
N VAL A 463 -1.38 -9.03 -14.00
CA VAL A 463 -0.26 -9.98 -13.88
C VAL A 463 -0.46 -11.09 -14.91
N LYS A 464 0.52 -11.28 -15.79
CA LYS A 464 0.49 -12.30 -16.84
C LYS A 464 1.31 -13.51 -16.38
N ASN A 465 0.76 -14.72 -16.59
CA ASN A 465 1.56 -15.94 -16.56
C ASN A 465 1.71 -16.40 -18.01
N VAL A 466 2.94 -16.41 -18.52
CA VAL A 466 3.22 -16.58 -19.94
C VAL A 466 3.93 -17.90 -20.15
N SER A 467 3.42 -18.72 -21.09
CA SER A 467 4.14 -19.91 -21.54
C SER A 467 5.04 -19.62 -22.74
N VAL A 468 6.10 -20.40 -22.90
CA VAL A 468 7.04 -20.27 -24.02
C VAL A 468 6.35 -20.41 -25.39
N GLU A 469 5.25 -21.16 -25.48
CA GLU A 469 4.47 -21.34 -26.72
C GLU A 469 3.71 -20.09 -27.15
N ALA A 470 3.45 -19.14 -26.24
CA ALA A 470 2.79 -17.89 -26.56
C ALA A 470 3.71 -16.91 -27.32
N LEU A 471 5.04 -17.11 -27.25
CA LEU A 471 6.01 -16.22 -27.86
C LEU A 471 6.12 -16.46 -29.36
N LYS A 472 6.08 -15.36 -30.12
CA LYS A 472 6.31 -15.39 -31.58
C LYS A 472 7.68 -14.80 -31.87
N SER A 473 8.31 -15.23 -32.94
CA SER A 473 9.61 -14.68 -33.36
C SER A 473 9.65 -14.42 -34.85
N ALA A 474 10.27 -13.32 -35.25
CA ALA A 474 10.55 -12.97 -36.64
C ALA A 474 12.04 -12.72 -36.85
N ARG A 475 12.48 -12.81 -38.10
CA ARG A 475 13.80 -12.37 -38.57
C ARG A 475 13.60 -11.31 -39.66
N PRO A 476 13.32 -10.07 -39.26
CA PRO A 476 12.86 -9.03 -40.17
C PRO A 476 14.00 -8.38 -40.98
N VAL A 477 15.25 -8.66 -40.61
CA VAL A 477 16.46 -8.15 -41.25
C VAL A 477 17.29 -9.33 -41.75
N ASP A 478 18.06 -9.11 -42.83
CA ASP A 478 18.99 -10.10 -43.38
C ASP A 478 20.28 -10.14 -42.53
N LEU A 479 20.11 -10.48 -41.25
CA LEU A 479 21.18 -10.82 -40.31
C LEU A 479 20.71 -11.95 -39.40
N LEU A 480 21.23 -13.16 -39.65
CA LEU A 480 20.73 -14.39 -39.03
C LEU A 480 20.90 -14.45 -37.51
N GLN A 481 21.80 -13.64 -36.95
CA GLN A 481 22.11 -13.55 -35.52
C GLN A 481 21.05 -12.79 -34.72
N VAL A 482 20.03 -12.25 -35.39
CA VAL A 482 19.10 -11.29 -34.82
C VAL A 482 17.72 -11.89 -34.79
N TYR A 483 17.11 -11.90 -33.61
CA TYR A 483 15.75 -12.36 -33.45
C TYR A 483 14.89 -11.23 -32.90
N TRP A 484 13.76 -11.04 -33.55
CA TRP A 484 12.72 -10.14 -33.11
C TRP A 484 11.64 -10.93 -32.39
N LEU A 485 11.72 -10.97 -31.07
CA LEU A 485 10.81 -11.75 -30.24
C LEU A 485 9.60 -10.89 -29.91
N ILE A 486 8.44 -11.28 -30.43
CA ILE A 486 7.16 -10.63 -30.21
C ILE A 486 6.53 -11.28 -28.99
N ILE A 487 6.53 -10.56 -27.88
CA ILE A 487 6.00 -11.04 -26.61
C ILE A 487 4.55 -10.59 -26.40
N ASP A 488 4.18 -9.40 -26.88
CA ASP A 488 2.79 -8.94 -26.91
C ASP A 488 2.49 -8.22 -28.23
N ASP A 489 1.48 -8.69 -28.95
CA ASP A 489 0.97 -8.05 -30.18
C ASP A 489 -0.55 -7.85 -30.13
N SER A 490 -1.12 -7.79 -28.92
CA SER A 490 -2.57 -7.60 -28.73
C SER A 490 -3.05 -6.19 -29.08
N HIS A 491 -2.15 -5.22 -29.23
CA HIS A 491 -2.42 -3.85 -29.65
C HIS A 491 -1.17 -3.24 -30.33
N ASP A 492 -1.32 -2.07 -30.96
CA ASP A 492 -0.26 -1.40 -31.73
C ASP A 492 1.00 -1.12 -30.89
N LEU A 493 0.81 -0.77 -29.62
CA LEU A 493 1.88 -0.55 -28.64
C LEU A 493 2.41 -1.85 -27.97
N GLY A 494 2.09 -3.02 -28.51
CA GLY A 494 2.54 -4.30 -27.95
C GLY A 494 4.08 -4.38 -27.87
N LEU A 495 4.59 -5.23 -26.98
CA LEU A 495 6.01 -5.30 -26.64
C LEU A 495 6.78 -6.33 -27.49
N LYS A 496 8.00 -5.96 -27.87
CA LYS A 496 8.96 -6.82 -28.56
C LYS A 496 10.36 -6.67 -27.95
N GLN A 497 11.14 -7.75 -27.99
CA GLN A 497 12.52 -7.76 -27.52
C GLN A 497 13.47 -8.11 -28.64
N LEU A 498 14.62 -7.44 -28.65
CA LEU A 498 15.74 -7.79 -29.51
C LEU A 498 16.60 -8.86 -28.82
N ILE A 499 16.80 -10.00 -29.48
CA ILE A 499 17.75 -11.02 -29.07
C ILE A 499 18.91 -11.04 -30.07
N ILE A 500 20.14 -10.93 -29.55
CA ILE A 500 21.36 -10.95 -30.36
C ILE A 500 22.16 -12.20 -30.01
N GLU A 501 22.33 -13.08 -31.00
CA GLU A 501 23.06 -14.32 -30.88
C GLU A 501 24.53 -14.14 -31.30
N PHE A 502 25.43 -14.32 -30.34
CA PHE A 502 26.87 -14.44 -30.57
C PHE A 502 27.30 -15.91 -30.56
N GLU A 503 28.54 -16.21 -30.95
CA GLU A 503 29.07 -17.58 -31.06
C GLU A 503 28.90 -18.41 -29.80
N THR A 504 29.12 -17.82 -28.62
CA THR A 504 29.09 -18.52 -27.33
C THR A 504 27.94 -18.10 -26.41
N GLU A 505 27.24 -17.02 -26.75
CA GLU A 505 26.33 -16.34 -25.81
C GLU A 505 25.22 -15.57 -26.50
N VAL A 506 24.26 -15.10 -25.69
CA VAL A 506 23.11 -14.30 -26.11
C VAL A 506 23.03 -13.02 -25.28
N ILE A 507 22.70 -11.92 -25.96
CA ILE A 507 22.27 -10.67 -25.34
C ILE A 507 20.77 -10.50 -25.56
N VAL A 508 20.04 -10.17 -24.49
CA VAL A 508 18.62 -9.80 -24.54
C VAL A 508 18.50 -8.30 -24.31
N CYS A 509 17.85 -7.57 -25.22
CA CYS A 509 17.55 -6.15 -25.03
C CYS A 509 16.10 -5.98 -24.55
N ASP A 510 15.94 -5.09 -23.56
CA ASP A 510 14.78 -4.98 -22.67
C ASP A 510 14.43 -6.27 -21.91
N ALA A 511 13.68 -6.11 -20.82
CA ALA A 511 13.17 -7.16 -19.97
C ALA A 511 11.87 -6.69 -19.28
N PRO A 512 10.71 -6.69 -19.95
CA PRO A 512 9.44 -6.44 -19.31
C PRO A 512 9.14 -7.47 -18.21
N PRO A 513 8.35 -7.09 -17.19
CA PRO A 513 8.02 -7.98 -16.09
C PRO A 513 7.14 -9.12 -16.57
N PHE A 514 7.30 -10.28 -15.92
CA PHE A 514 6.53 -11.51 -16.14
C PHE A 514 6.87 -12.31 -17.42
N TRP A 515 7.73 -11.80 -18.30
CA TRP A 515 8.11 -12.49 -19.54
C TRP A 515 9.47 -13.19 -19.48
N SER A 516 10.35 -12.79 -18.54
CA SER A 516 11.76 -13.21 -18.47
C SER A 516 11.96 -14.73 -18.51
N GLU A 517 11.17 -15.50 -17.75
CA GLU A 517 11.30 -16.96 -17.71
C GLU A 517 10.95 -17.61 -19.05
N ALA A 518 9.82 -17.23 -19.66
CA ALA A 518 9.39 -17.74 -20.96
C ALA A 518 10.40 -17.38 -22.07
N VAL A 519 10.97 -16.17 -22.01
CA VAL A 519 11.99 -15.71 -22.97
C VAL A 519 13.29 -16.51 -22.82
N MET A 520 13.76 -16.72 -21.59
CA MET A 520 14.94 -17.57 -21.34
C MET A 520 14.73 -19.02 -21.78
N GLU A 521 13.53 -19.57 -21.56
CA GLU A 521 13.16 -20.90 -22.05
C GLU A 521 13.14 -20.94 -23.59
N TRP A 522 12.58 -19.91 -24.23
CA TRP A 522 12.57 -19.80 -25.68
C TRP A 522 13.98 -19.76 -26.26
N ILE A 523 14.88 -18.98 -25.66
CA ILE A 523 16.29 -18.89 -26.07
C ILE A 523 16.97 -20.26 -25.92
N LYS A 524 16.75 -20.95 -24.80
CA LYS A 524 17.29 -22.30 -24.58
C LYS A 524 16.80 -23.29 -25.63
N LYS A 525 15.52 -23.24 -26.02
CA LYS A 525 14.91 -24.16 -26.98
C LYS A 525 15.32 -23.89 -28.43
N ASN A 526 15.42 -22.62 -28.82
CA ASN A 526 15.59 -22.22 -30.22
C ASN A 526 17.03 -21.84 -30.59
N ILE A 527 17.80 -21.31 -29.63
CA ILE A 527 19.20 -20.88 -29.84
C ILE A 527 20.18 -21.84 -29.15
N GLY A 528 19.81 -22.41 -28.00
CA GLY A 528 20.64 -23.38 -27.28
C GLY A 528 21.88 -22.78 -26.60
N LYS A 529 21.94 -21.46 -26.46
CA LYS A 529 23.05 -20.71 -25.84
C LYS A 529 22.64 -20.05 -24.53
N LYS A 530 23.63 -19.71 -23.71
CA LYS A 530 23.41 -19.02 -22.44
C LYS A 530 23.10 -17.53 -22.69
N VAL A 531 22.10 -17.00 -21.97
CA VAL A 531 21.94 -15.55 -21.81
C VAL A 531 23.02 -15.05 -20.86
N THR A 532 24.04 -14.38 -21.40
CA THR A 532 25.13 -13.81 -20.58
C THR A 532 24.90 -12.35 -20.26
N TYR A 533 24.16 -11.63 -21.10
CA TYR A 533 23.90 -10.21 -20.90
C TYR A 533 22.43 -9.86 -21.09
N VAL A 534 21.99 -8.85 -20.34
CA VAL A 534 20.70 -8.18 -20.52
C VAL A 534 20.94 -6.67 -20.59
N ALA A 535 20.31 -6.01 -21.55
CA ALA A 535 20.53 -4.60 -21.86
C ALA A 535 19.18 -3.87 -21.90
N PRO A 536 18.71 -3.29 -20.79
CA PRO A 536 17.52 -2.46 -20.82
C PRO A 536 17.80 -1.21 -21.66
N SER A 537 16.85 -0.83 -22.51
CA SER A 537 16.87 0.44 -23.23
C SER A 537 16.86 1.60 -22.23
N HIS A 538 16.05 1.52 -21.18
CA HIS A 538 15.96 2.46 -20.07
C HIS A 538 15.23 1.88 -18.87
N HIS A 539 15.18 2.62 -17.75
CA HIS A 539 14.67 2.15 -16.47
C HIS A 539 13.14 2.00 -16.35
N HIS A 540 12.34 2.49 -17.31
CA HIS A 540 10.88 2.34 -17.26
C HIS A 540 10.49 0.86 -17.15
N ARG A 541 9.47 0.57 -16.34
CA ARG A 541 9.13 -0.79 -15.92
C ARG A 541 8.83 -1.74 -17.09
N ASP A 542 8.13 -1.28 -18.12
CA ASP A 542 7.82 -2.05 -19.32
C ASP A 542 9.06 -2.44 -20.14
N HIS A 543 10.21 -1.85 -19.83
CA HIS A 543 11.52 -2.20 -20.38
C HIS A 543 12.43 -2.89 -19.35
N SER A 544 12.19 -2.70 -18.06
CA SER A 544 13.13 -3.08 -16.99
C SER A 544 12.59 -4.05 -15.94
N GLY A 545 11.27 -4.25 -15.85
CA GLY A 545 10.62 -4.89 -14.70
C GLY A 545 11.00 -6.35 -14.48
N GLY A 546 11.58 -7.02 -15.48
CA GLY A 546 12.07 -8.39 -15.46
C GLY A 546 13.59 -8.53 -15.31
N ILE A 547 14.35 -7.43 -15.21
CA ILE A 547 15.82 -7.45 -15.16
C ILE A 547 16.37 -8.30 -14.01
N ALA A 548 15.73 -8.24 -12.84
CA ALA A 548 16.13 -9.01 -11.66
C ALA A 548 16.10 -10.54 -11.90
N ASP A 549 15.26 -11.02 -12.83
CA ASP A 549 15.18 -12.44 -13.16
C ASP A 549 16.39 -12.89 -14.00
N TYR A 550 16.84 -12.06 -14.93
CA TYR A 550 18.06 -12.31 -15.71
C TYR A 550 19.32 -12.26 -14.85
N VAL A 551 19.40 -11.31 -13.90
CA VAL A 551 20.50 -11.27 -12.91
C VAL A 551 20.56 -12.55 -12.10
N ARG A 552 19.40 -13.03 -11.62
CA ARG A 552 19.31 -14.29 -10.87
C ARG A 552 19.73 -15.50 -11.71
N ALA A 553 19.51 -15.45 -13.02
CA ALA A 553 20.00 -16.45 -13.97
C ALA A 553 21.50 -16.31 -14.31
N GLY A 554 22.18 -15.30 -13.76
CA GLY A 554 23.62 -15.07 -13.92
C GLY A 554 24.01 -14.25 -15.14
N ALA A 555 23.07 -13.45 -15.69
CA ALA A 555 23.37 -12.46 -16.72
C ALA A 555 23.90 -11.15 -16.13
N LYS A 556 24.80 -10.47 -16.84
CA LYS A 556 25.30 -9.13 -16.48
C LYS A 556 24.48 -8.05 -17.18
N LEU A 557 24.37 -6.88 -16.55
CA LEU A 557 23.66 -5.73 -17.10
C LEU A 557 24.60 -4.90 -17.97
N ILE A 558 24.16 -4.55 -19.17
CA ILE A 558 24.82 -3.55 -20.02
C ILE A 558 24.03 -2.25 -19.87
N ILE A 559 24.62 -1.24 -19.23
CA ILE A 559 23.93 0.01 -18.85
C ILE A 559 24.85 1.22 -19.01
N PRO A 560 24.31 2.45 -19.18
CA PRO A 560 25.14 3.64 -19.12
C PRO A 560 25.69 3.84 -17.70
N GLU A 561 26.92 4.34 -17.62
CA GLU A 561 27.65 4.57 -16.36
C GLU A 561 26.86 5.46 -15.38
N MET A 562 26.11 6.42 -15.91
CA MET A 562 25.27 7.32 -15.10
C MET A 562 24.13 6.60 -14.34
N ALA A 563 23.75 5.40 -14.78
CA ALA A 563 22.68 4.62 -14.18
C ALA A 563 23.19 3.56 -13.18
N LEU A 564 24.51 3.46 -12.99
CA LEU A 564 25.12 2.41 -12.15
C LEU A 564 24.52 2.35 -10.74
N ASP A 565 24.37 3.50 -10.09
CA ASP A 565 23.80 3.58 -8.73
C ASP A 565 22.36 3.04 -8.68
N TYR A 566 21.55 3.32 -9.71
CA TYR A 566 20.18 2.84 -9.79
C TYR A 566 20.13 1.31 -9.93
N TRP A 567 20.92 0.74 -10.83
CA TRP A 567 20.88 -0.70 -11.06
C TRP A 567 21.60 -1.51 -9.97
N SER A 568 22.46 -0.88 -9.17
CA SER A 568 23.18 -1.49 -8.06
C SER A 568 22.29 -1.95 -6.90
N SER A 569 21.01 -1.54 -6.85
CA SER A 569 20.08 -2.06 -5.84
C SER A 569 19.60 -3.49 -6.10
N ILE A 570 19.79 -4.01 -7.32
CA ILE A 570 19.42 -5.40 -7.63
C ILE A 570 20.48 -6.33 -7.02
N PRO A 571 20.10 -7.23 -6.09
CA PRO A 571 21.08 -8.09 -5.42
C PRO A 571 21.82 -9.00 -6.41
N GLY A 572 23.15 -8.98 -6.37
CA GLY A 572 24.01 -9.81 -7.21
C GLY A 572 24.18 -9.31 -8.65
N ALA A 573 23.72 -8.10 -8.98
CA ALA A 573 23.94 -7.53 -10.29
C ALA A 573 25.43 -7.26 -10.56
N GLU A 574 25.88 -7.69 -11.73
CA GLU A 574 27.19 -7.35 -12.30
C GLU A 574 26.99 -6.49 -13.54
N PHE A 575 27.92 -5.57 -13.80
CA PHE A 575 27.73 -4.52 -14.80
C PHE A 575 28.82 -4.50 -15.86
N ILE A 576 28.41 -4.18 -17.08
CA ILE A 576 29.22 -3.61 -18.15
C ILE A 576 28.71 -2.18 -18.35
N THR A 577 29.53 -1.19 -18.03
CA THR A 577 29.16 0.21 -18.15
C THR A 577 29.77 0.86 -19.38
N PHE A 578 29.08 1.88 -19.89
CA PHE A 578 29.55 2.69 -21.02
C PHE A 578 29.07 4.14 -20.88
N ASN A 579 29.62 5.04 -21.68
CA ASN A 579 29.19 6.44 -21.69
C ASN A 579 29.23 7.02 -23.12
N GLN A 580 28.85 8.29 -23.26
CA GLN A 580 28.66 8.92 -24.58
C GLN A 580 29.90 8.87 -25.48
N THR A 581 31.08 8.99 -24.89
CA THR A 581 32.35 9.00 -25.63
C THR A 581 32.93 7.61 -25.84
N HIS A 582 32.56 6.65 -24.99
CA HIS A 582 33.04 5.27 -25.00
C HIS A 582 31.85 4.30 -25.00
N PRO A 583 31.19 4.09 -26.15
CA PRO A 583 30.11 3.10 -26.26
C PRO A 583 30.66 1.70 -25.99
N TYR A 584 29.83 0.82 -25.42
CA TYR A 584 30.20 -0.58 -25.28
C TYR A 584 29.99 -1.31 -26.61
N VAL A 585 31.00 -2.05 -27.05
CA VAL A 585 30.95 -2.82 -28.29
C VAL A 585 31.17 -4.29 -27.98
N HIS A 586 30.14 -5.10 -28.21
CA HIS A 586 30.21 -6.55 -28.09
C HIS A 586 30.26 -7.18 -29.49
N ARG A 587 31.20 -8.09 -29.75
CA ARG A 587 31.42 -8.63 -31.10
C ARG A 587 32.10 -9.99 -31.09
N ASP A 588 31.77 -10.81 -32.08
CA ASP A 588 32.44 -12.09 -32.38
C ASP A 588 32.95 -12.10 -33.84
N ASN A 589 33.03 -13.26 -34.50
CA ASN A 589 33.44 -13.33 -35.90
C ASN A 589 32.33 -13.03 -36.92
N LYS A 590 31.06 -12.94 -36.48
CA LYS A 590 29.87 -12.82 -37.34
C LYS A 590 29.16 -11.49 -37.18
N VAL A 591 29.02 -11.00 -35.95
CA VAL A 591 28.17 -9.85 -35.61
C VAL A 591 28.89 -8.91 -34.64
N GLN A 592 28.50 -7.63 -34.67
CA GLN A 592 28.89 -6.63 -33.67
C GLN A 592 27.65 -5.82 -33.24
N ALA A 593 27.54 -5.56 -31.94
CA ALA A 593 26.50 -4.74 -31.33
C ALA A 593 27.15 -3.58 -30.56
N TRP A 594 26.68 -2.37 -30.82
CA TRP A 594 27.13 -1.11 -30.25
C TRP A 594 26.04 -0.56 -29.36
N PHE A 595 26.31 -0.44 -28.06
CA PHE A 595 25.41 0.12 -27.06
C PHE A 595 25.78 1.58 -26.85
N ASN A 596 24.83 2.47 -27.13
CA ASN A 596 25.06 3.92 -27.22
C ASN A 596 24.13 4.66 -26.26
N TRP A 597 24.66 5.75 -25.71
CA TRP A 597 23.96 6.64 -24.78
C TRP A 597 24.51 8.06 -24.99
N ALA A 598 23.72 9.09 -24.70
CA ALA A 598 24.16 10.49 -24.72
C ALA A 598 23.55 11.24 -23.54
N ASP A 599 24.25 12.28 -23.06
CA ASP A 599 23.83 13.05 -21.88
C ASP A 599 22.49 13.77 -22.09
N GLN A 600 22.20 14.19 -23.32
CA GLN A 600 20.90 14.73 -23.72
C GLN A 600 20.03 13.62 -24.32
N ALA A 601 19.80 12.57 -23.55
CA ALA A 601 18.96 11.45 -23.95
C ALA A 601 17.51 11.92 -24.24
N PRO A 602 16.87 11.47 -25.34
CA PRO A 602 15.59 11.99 -25.82
C PRO A 602 14.38 11.65 -24.93
N HIS A 603 14.47 10.56 -24.16
CA HIS A 603 13.33 10.03 -23.40
C HIS A 603 13.64 10.07 -21.90
N ALA A 604 14.33 9.07 -21.37
CA ALA A 604 14.76 8.99 -19.98
C ALA A 604 16.26 9.28 -19.83
N ALA A 605 16.68 9.67 -18.63
CA ALA A 605 18.08 10.04 -18.36
C ALA A 605 19.08 8.92 -18.70
N ASP A 606 18.70 7.66 -18.55
CA ASP A 606 19.51 6.48 -18.85
C ASP A 606 19.18 5.86 -20.21
N TRP A 607 18.45 6.56 -21.07
CA TRP A 607 17.94 5.98 -22.31
C TRP A 607 19.04 5.68 -23.35
N THR A 608 18.97 4.48 -23.93
CA THR A 608 19.98 3.92 -24.83
C THR A 608 19.38 3.41 -26.13
N TYR A 609 20.22 3.32 -27.17
CA TYR A 609 19.93 2.56 -28.38
C TYR A 609 21.10 1.65 -28.76
N VAL A 610 20.79 0.58 -29.49
CA VAL A 610 21.73 -0.46 -29.88
C VAL A 610 21.80 -0.54 -31.40
N MET A 611 22.96 -0.22 -31.99
CA MET A 611 23.22 -0.47 -33.40
C MET A 611 23.86 -1.83 -33.55
N VAL A 612 23.42 -2.62 -34.51
CA VAL A 612 23.97 -3.95 -34.74
C VAL A 612 24.12 -4.20 -36.23
N THR A 613 25.21 -4.86 -36.60
CA THR A 613 25.55 -5.19 -37.98
C THR A 613 26.53 -6.37 -38.02
N GLU A 614 26.89 -6.80 -39.22
CA GLU A 614 27.90 -7.83 -39.43
C GLU A 614 29.26 -7.42 -38.84
N ARG A 615 30.10 -8.40 -38.53
CA ARG A 615 31.42 -8.15 -37.91
C ARG A 615 32.30 -7.18 -38.72
N CYS A 616 32.25 -7.29 -40.04
CA CYS A 616 33.02 -6.48 -40.98
C CYS A 616 32.07 -5.98 -42.08
N PRO A 617 31.25 -4.94 -41.79
CA PRO A 617 30.21 -4.54 -42.69
C PRO A 617 30.79 -3.85 -43.92
N ASP A 618 30.14 -4.01 -45.06
CA ASP A 618 30.37 -3.25 -46.28
C ASP A 618 29.15 -2.36 -46.60
N LYS A 619 29.16 -1.71 -47.77
CA LYS A 619 28.09 -0.80 -48.19
C LYS A 619 26.71 -1.46 -48.36
N ASN A 620 26.66 -2.78 -48.49
CA ASN A 620 25.45 -3.57 -48.67
C ASN A 620 25.04 -4.30 -47.37
N SER A 621 25.87 -4.27 -46.33
CA SER A 621 25.56 -4.96 -45.07
C SER A 621 24.30 -4.40 -44.42
N SER A 622 23.49 -5.30 -43.89
CA SER A 622 22.32 -4.95 -43.08
C SER A 622 22.75 -4.21 -41.82
N ILE A 623 22.11 -3.09 -41.56
CA ILE A 623 22.28 -2.31 -40.33
C ILE A 623 20.91 -2.18 -39.70
N PHE A 624 20.83 -2.52 -38.43
CA PHE A 624 19.61 -2.29 -37.67
C PHE A 624 19.92 -1.59 -36.37
N VAL A 625 18.92 -0.85 -35.90
CA VAL A 625 19.01 -0.08 -34.68
C VAL A 625 17.81 -0.39 -33.82
N TYR A 626 18.09 -0.86 -32.62
CA TYR A 626 17.11 -1.11 -31.59
C TYR A 626 17.04 0.07 -30.64
N GLU A 627 15.83 0.52 -30.37
CA GLU A 627 15.54 1.67 -29.53
C GLU A 627 14.12 1.52 -28.96
N ALA A 628 13.76 2.31 -27.96
CA ALA A 628 12.42 2.32 -27.40
C ALA A 628 11.95 3.76 -27.20
N ASP A 629 10.68 4.06 -27.42
CA ASP A 629 10.02 5.32 -27.01
C ASP A 629 10.56 6.65 -27.55
N THR A 630 11.62 6.71 -28.38
CA THR A 630 12.01 7.99 -29.00
C THR A 630 11.07 8.43 -30.10
N TRP A 631 10.30 7.47 -30.57
CA TRP A 631 9.11 7.70 -31.35
C TRP A 631 8.13 6.57 -31.06
N GLU A 632 6.85 6.90 -31.10
CA GLU A 632 5.79 5.93 -30.89
C GLU A 632 5.56 5.16 -32.18
N ALA A 633 6.46 4.22 -32.42
CA ALA A 633 6.29 3.23 -33.46
C ALA A 633 4.92 2.57 -33.30
N GLY A 634 4.12 2.57 -34.36
CA GLY A 634 2.72 2.17 -34.25
C GLY A 634 1.73 3.28 -34.57
N LEU A 635 2.10 4.53 -34.29
CA LEU A 635 1.17 5.65 -34.41
C LEU A 635 1.41 6.45 -35.69
N SER A 636 0.33 7.06 -36.21
CA SER A 636 0.43 8.00 -37.32
C SER A 636 1.34 9.17 -36.95
N VAL A 637 1.92 9.80 -37.96
CA VAL A 637 2.79 10.98 -37.82
C VAL A 637 2.19 12.09 -36.94
N ASP A 638 0.86 12.26 -36.99
CA ASP A 638 0.14 13.29 -36.22
C ASP A 638 0.01 12.96 -34.72
N LEU A 639 0.30 11.71 -34.33
CA LEU A 639 0.17 11.21 -32.96
C LEU A 639 1.52 10.92 -32.30
N GLY A 640 2.57 10.63 -33.08
CA GLY A 640 3.89 10.31 -32.55
C GLY A 640 4.68 11.52 -32.06
N ASN A 641 5.57 11.30 -31.10
CA ASN A 641 6.46 12.33 -30.56
C ASN A 641 7.60 12.72 -31.53
N GLN A 642 7.27 13.50 -32.56
CA GLN A 642 8.25 13.99 -33.55
C GLN A 642 9.40 14.82 -32.93
N GLN A 643 9.19 15.42 -31.75
CA GLN A 643 10.22 16.17 -31.06
C GLN A 643 11.31 15.24 -30.51
N GLN A 644 10.94 14.18 -29.80
CA GLN A 644 11.88 13.16 -29.33
C GLN A 644 12.56 12.45 -30.51
N MET A 645 11.81 12.16 -31.58
CA MET A 645 12.36 11.55 -32.79
C MET A 645 13.44 12.44 -33.41
N ARG A 646 13.20 13.75 -33.49
CA ARG A 646 14.20 14.71 -33.97
C ARG A 646 15.44 14.77 -33.08
N GLN A 647 15.28 14.74 -31.76
CA GLN A 647 16.42 14.72 -30.82
C GLN A 647 17.24 13.43 -30.99
N TRP A 648 16.60 12.29 -31.18
CA TRP A 648 17.29 11.05 -31.46
C TRP A 648 18.02 11.08 -32.82
N LEU A 649 17.38 11.62 -33.87
CA LEU A 649 18.03 11.81 -35.18
C LEU A 649 19.27 12.71 -35.11
N ASP A 650 19.31 13.68 -34.19
CA ASP A 650 20.51 14.50 -33.93
C ASP A 650 21.66 13.67 -33.35
N GLN A 651 21.37 12.77 -32.40
CA GLN A 651 22.36 11.84 -31.87
C GLN A 651 22.88 10.88 -32.96
N LEU A 652 21.98 10.37 -33.80
CA LEU A 652 22.36 9.50 -34.93
C LEU A 652 23.21 10.24 -35.98
N LEU A 653 22.94 11.54 -36.19
CA LEU A 653 23.69 12.41 -37.08
C LEU A 653 25.14 12.55 -36.61
N GLU A 654 25.34 12.80 -35.31
CA GLU A 654 26.68 12.88 -34.70
C GLU A 654 27.44 11.55 -34.84
N ASP A 655 26.73 10.44 -34.65
CA ASP A 655 27.28 9.09 -34.76
C ASP A 655 27.53 8.65 -36.21
N GLY A 656 26.89 9.29 -37.19
CA GLY A 656 27.04 8.95 -38.60
C GLY A 656 26.31 7.68 -39.02
N LEU A 657 25.13 7.40 -38.44
CA LEU A 657 24.35 6.21 -38.77
C LEU A 657 23.87 6.23 -40.24
N PRO A 658 24.00 5.13 -41.01
CA PRO A 658 23.60 5.11 -42.40
C PRO A 658 22.09 5.23 -42.63
N ARG A 659 21.69 5.92 -43.72
CA ARG A 659 20.27 6.08 -44.11
C ARG A 659 19.56 4.76 -44.40
N SER A 660 20.30 3.76 -44.85
CA SER A 660 19.79 2.41 -45.11
C SER A 660 19.48 1.60 -43.85
N ALA A 661 19.73 2.14 -42.65
CA ALA A 661 19.45 1.45 -41.41
C ALA A 661 17.95 1.19 -41.20
N THR A 662 17.64 0.05 -40.58
CA THR A 662 16.28 -0.34 -40.20
C THR A 662 16.12 -0.20 -38.69
N VAL A 663 15.12 0.57 -38.25
CA VAL A 663 14.81 0.76 -36.83
C VAL A 663 13.87 -0.36 -36.37
N MET A 664 14.22 -0.98 -35.24
CA MET A 664 13.50 -2.08 -34.61
C MET A 664 13.07 -1.63 -33.20
N PRO A 665 11.88 -0.99 -33.08
CA PRO A 665 11.44 -0.37 -31.84
C PRO A 665 10.77 -1.36 -30.88
N THR A 666 10.97 -1.26 -29.57
CA THR A 666 10.30 -2.14 -28.58
C THR A 666 8.78 -2.12 -28.71
N HIS A 667 8.20 -0.94 -28.93
CA HIS A 667 6.79 -0.76 -29.26
C HIS A 667 6.60 -0.66 -30.77
N GLY A 668 5.45 -1.02 -31.33
CA GLY A 668 5.16 -0.75 -32.75
C GLY A 668 5.74 -1.70 -33.80
N TRP A 669 6.06 -1.12 -34.96
CA TRP A 669 6.52 -1.81 -36.17
C TRP A 669 7.89 -1.33 -36.65
N ILE A 670 8.59 -2.26 -37.27
CA ILE A 670 9.91 -2.05 -37.87
C ILE A 670 9.81 -1.05 -39.00
N THR A 671 10.71 -0.06 -38.99
CA THR A 671 10.59 1.12 -39.85
C THR A 671 11.97 1.53 -40.39
N PRO A 672 12.10 1.78 -41.70
CA PRO A 672 13.34 2.31 -42.26
C PRO A 672 13.68 3.68 -41.67
N LEU A 673 14.95 3.94 -41.36
CA LEU A 673 15.39 5.25 -40.87
C LEU A 673 15.00 6.39 -41.81
N GLU A 674 15.09 6.15 -43.12
CA GLU A 674 14.65 7.07 -44.17
C GLU A 674 13.21 7.56 -43.97
N GLN A 675 12.32 6.67 -43.53
CA GLN A 675 10.92 7.04 -43.26
C GLN A 675 10.83 7.99 -42.07
N LEU A 676 11.57 7.77 -40.99
CA LEU A 676 11.61 8.65 -39.82
C LEU A 676 12.19 10.03 -40.15
N ILE A 677 13.24 10.06 -40.98
CA ILE A 677 13.83 11.30 -41.52
C ILE A 677 12.79 12.09 -42.31
N ASN A 678 12.03 11.41 -43.18
CA ASN A 678 11.00 12.05 -44.01
C ASN A 678 9.82 12.56 -43.16
N ILE A 679 9.38 11.77 -42.19
CA ILE A 679 8.31 12.13 -41.24
C ILE A 679 8.66 13.43 -40.51
N THR A 680 9.91 13.55 -40.07
CA THR A 680 10.38 14.74 -39.34
C THR A 680 10.93 15.82 -40.25
N ALA A 681 11.01 15.63 -41.57
CA ALA A 681 11.74 16.53 -42.47
C ALA A 681 13.13 16.94 -41.93
N TYR A 682 13.83 16.01 -41.26
CA TYR A 682 15.12 16.29 -40.63
C TYR A 682 16.23 16.34 -41.70
N PRO A 683 17.12 17.34 -41.72
CA PRO A 683 18.18 17.45 -42.71
C PRO A 683 19.32 16.46 -42.40
N TYR A 684 19.12 15.19 -42.74
CA TYR A 684 20.08 14.12 -42.49
C TYR A 684 21.01 13.92 -43.72
N PRO A 685 22.33 13.77 -43.59
CA PRO A 685 23.21 13.47 -44.73
C PRO A 685 23.04 12.04 -45.25
N ASP A 686 23.49 11.77 -46.48
CA ASP A 686 23.54 10.41 -47.01
C ASP A 686 24.80 9.67 -46.52
N PHE A 687 24.73 9.16 -45.29
CA PHE A 687 25.82 8.40 -44.68
C PHE A 687 25.81 6.94 -45.15
N GLY A 688 27.00 6.43 -45.46
CA GLY A 688 27.28 4.99 -45.55
C GLY A 688 27.95 4.48 -44.28
N ILE A 689 28.06 3.15 -44.12
CA ILE A 689 28.59 2.52 -42.89
C ILE A 689 30.01 2.96 -42.51
N SER A 690 30.80 3.41 -43.48
CA SER A 690 32.13 3.97 -43.23
C SER A 690 32.12 5.27 -42.42
N ARG A 691 30.96 5.93 -42.27
CA ARG A 691 30.80 7.12 -41.42
C ARG A 691 30.51 6.81 -39.97
N TRP A 692 29.87 5.68 -39.69
CA TRP A 692 29.52 5.29 -38.33
C TRP A 692 30.73 5.37 -37.40
N ARG A 693 30.64 6.23 -36.38
CA ARG A 693 31.68 6.52 -35.39
C ARG A 693 33.06 6.67 -36.04
N LYS A 694 33.15 7.44 -37.13
CA LYS A 694 34.38 7.68 -37.91
C LYS A 694 35.01 6.41 -38.50
N GLY A 695 34.18 5.45 -38.90
CA GLY A 695 34.59 4.19 -39.52
C GLY A 695 34.96 3.08 -38.52
N ALA A 696 34.59 3.23 -37.25
CA ALA A 696 35.00 2.30 -36.20
C ALA A 696 34.38 0.89 -36.31
N ALA A 697 33.27 0.75 -37.04
CA ALA A 697 32.68 -0.56 -37.35
C ALA A 697 33.43 -1.32 -38.45
N MET A 698 34.24 -0.64 -39.26
CA MET A 698 34.96 -1.25 -40.38
C MET A 698 36.14 -2.10 -39.88
N CYS A 699 36.28 -3.31 -40.42
CA CYS A 699 37.50 -4.09 -40.29
C CYS A 699 38.54 -3.56 -41.27
N ASN A 700 39.27 -2.49 -40.94
CA ASN A 700 40.26 -1.94 -41.88
C ASN A 700 41.28 -3.01 -42.36
N GLU A 701 41.52 -3.07 -43.68
CA GLU A 701 42.64 -3.76 -44.36
C GLU A 701 44.03 -3.13 -44.09
N SER A 702 44.18 -2.30 -43.04
CA SER A 702 45.38 -1.46 -42.84
C SER A 702 46.03 -1.57 -41.46
N SER A 703 45.87 -2.69 -40.76
CA SER A 703 46.60 -3.00 -39.51
C SER A 703 47.98 -3.62 -39.74
N THR A 704 48.42 -3.82 -40.99
CA THR A 704 49.77 -4.34 -41.33
C THR A 704 50.83 -3.28 -41.63
N LYS A 705 50.57 -1.98 -41.47
CA LYS A 705 51.55 -0.93 -41.85
C LYS A 705 51.89 0.18 -40.85
N LYS A 706 51.43 0.13 -39.60
CA LYS A 706 51.92 1.06 -38.55
C LYS A 706 52.26 0.33 -37.25
N GLN A 707 53.30 -0.48 -37.34
CA GLN A 707 54.14 -0.84 -36.18
C GLN A 707 55.61 -0.81 -36.60
N LYS A 708 56.02 0.31 -37.22
CA LYS A 708 57.40 0.77 -37.28
C LYS A 708 57.37 2.30 -37.19
N ASP A 709 58.02 2.77 -36.13
CA ASP A 709 58.49 4.13 -35.84
C ASP A 709 57.51 5.14 -35.21
N ASN A 710 57.86 5.43 -33.94
CA ASN A 710 57.47 6.49 -32.99
C ASN A 710 56.21 6.30 -32.16
#